data_AF-K1XHN6-F1
#
_entry.id   AF-K1XHN6-F1
#
_cell.length_a   1.000
_cell.length_b   1.000
_cell.length_c   1.000
_cell.angle_alpha   90.00
_cell.angle_beta   90.00
_cell.angle_gamma   90.00
#
_symmetry.space_group_name_H-M   'P 1'
#
loop_
_entity.id
_entity.type
_entity.pdbx_description
1 polymer ?
#
loop_
_entity_poly.entity_id
_entity_poly.type
_entity_poly.pdbx_seq_one_letter_code
_entity_poly.pdbx_strand_id
1 'polypeptide(L)'
;MRTLQSVAFLVVVLLSESVQAVASQAFTWKNVKIGGGGGFVPGIVFNPTVKGLAYARTDIGGAYRLNADDSWTPLMEWANSSNWHDWGTDALATDPVDTNRLYVAVGMYTNEWDPNAGSILRSTDQGNTWAETKLPFKVGGNMPGRGIGERLAIDPKANNIIYYGARSGNGLYKSTDYGVTFAKVSSFTWPGTYFQDASSSYTSDPVGIAWITFDTTTGTKGTATPRIFVGVVDAGQSVFKSEDAGVTWSWVSGEPQLGFVPHKGVFSPGEKILYVTYANGVGPYDGTNGTLHKYNVTSGVWTDISPTPLASTYYGYGGLTVDLQRPGTLMVAALNCWWPDEIIWRSTDSGATWSPIWEWNAYPSINYYYKFDITNAPWLVDTTSTADFVAKVGWMVEALSIDPFDSNHWLYGTGATIYGSHDLLNWDTSHSVTVKSLANGLEETSVQSLLVVPGGPPLLSAVGDIGGFSHASLDVAPTQAFHTPTYGSTKDLDYAGNKPANIVRSGESSTAIQIAISSNFGGSWNPYYGASLTTAPGKVAFSADADTILLMSGTDGPLISKNVATFAAVPSLPSGAAIASDKRNNSYFYGGSAGSFYVSSNGGVTFTKTVALGSSTLVNQIRVHPTVAGDVWATTDAGLFHSTNFGSTFTQVASSVTAGYSFAFGAGSTTAAYPTIYGFFTISGTTALFKSEDSGLNWAMISDATHGFGAASANVVGADMAIYGKVYVGTNGRGIYYGIASGALPPSTATASSTSTTSKTTSSVRTSLTNSVTSSKSSTVIVTTSFKASTSTSKTTMASSTSKATTASSTSKTTTATSKTSGAGSTATALPYGQCAGDSTYTGPKICPTGWTCTFSNTFYSQCLQS
;
A
#
# COMPACT_ATOMS: atom_id res chain seq x y z
N MET A 1 -71.61 -28.92 -40.57
CA MET A 1 -71.95 -28.52 -39.18
C MET A 1 -70.75 -28.87 -38.32
N ARG A 2 -70.07 -27.89 -37.70
CA ARG A 2 -70.13 -27.61 -36.23
C ARG A 2 -69.86 -28.91 -35.43
N THR A 3 -68.84 -29.03 -34.57
CA THR A 3 -68.45 -28.09 -33.50
C THR A 3 -67.10 -28.46 -32.86
N LEU A 4 -66.43 -27.41 -32.41
CA LEU A 4 -65.21 -27.23 -31.60
C LEU A 4 -64.71 -28.38 -30.69
N GLN A 5 -63.39 -28.62 -30.75
CA GLN A 5 -62.58 -29.19 -29.67
C GLN A 5 -61.91 -28.08 -28.87
N SER A 6 -62.01 -28.17 -27.55
CA SER A 6 -61.35 -27.31 -26.57
C SER A 6 -59.88 -27.70 -26.42
N VAL A 7 -58.96 -26.73 -26.51
CA VAL A 7 -57.61 -26.82 -25.95
C VAL A 7 -57.34 -25.52 -25.21
N ALA A 8 -57.08 -25.63 -23.91
CA ALA A 8 -56.70 -24.52 -23.03
C ALA A 8 -55.24 -24.14 -23.29
N PHE A 9 -54.98 -22.85 -23.54
CA PHE A 9 -53.63 -22.27 -23.59
C PHE A 9 -53.28 -21.66 -22.22
N LEU A 10 -52.21 -22.16 -21.61
CA LEU A 10 -51.56 -21.54 -20.45
C LEU A 10 -50.58 -20.49 -20.99
N VAL A 11 -50.84 -19.20 -20.73
CA VAL A 11 -49.91 -18.11 -21.05
C VAL A 11 -49.02 -17.87 -19.83
N VAL A 12 -47.74 -18.21 -19.94
CA VAL A 12 -46.70 -17.80 -19.00
C VAL A 12 -46.25 -16.39 -19.42
N VAL A 13 -46.53 -15.39 -18.59
CA VAL A 13 -45.99 -14.03 -18.75
C VAL A 13 -44.59 -14.02 -18.15
N LEU A 14 -43.57 -13.99 -19.01
CA LEU A 14 -42.20 -13.65 -18.62
C LEU A 14 -42.14 -12.13 -18.35
N LEU A 15 -42.22 -11.74 -17.09
CA LEU A 15 -41.83 -10.39 -16.66
C LEU A 15 -40.32 -10.26 -16.82
N SER A 16 -39.89 -9.58 -17.88
CA SER A 16 -38.51 -9.13 -18.03
C SER A 16 -38.33 -7.94 -17.08
N GLU A 17 -37.62 -8.13 -15.97
CA GLU A 17 -37.16 -7.00 -15.16
C GLU A 17 -36.18 -6.17 -16.00
N SER A 18 -36.65 -5.03 -16.50
CA SER A 18 -35.78 -4.03 -17.11
C SER A 18 -34.92 -3.41 -16.02
N VAL A 19 -33.70 -3.92 -15.84
CA VAL A 19 -32.67 -3.26 -15.04
C VAL A 19 -32.36 -1.93 -15.72
N GLN A 20 -32.87 -0.82 -15.17
CA GLN A 20 -32.47 0.51 -15.62
C GLN A 20 -31.00 0.70 -15.23
N ALA A 21 -30.13 0.82 -16.24
CA ALA A 21 -28.74 1.18 -16.03
C ALA A 21 -28.66 2.53 -15.30
N VAL A 22 -27.78 2.62 -14.30
CA VAL A 22 -27.57 3.87 -13.57
C VAL A 22 -26.96 4.90 -14.53
N ALA A 23 -27.47 6.13 -14.51
CA ALA A 23 -26.94 7.20 -15.36
C ALA A 23 -25.45 7.45 -15.06
N SER A 24 -24.63 7.67 -16.10
CA SER A 24 -23.19 7.85 -15.96
C SER A 24 -22.68 9.14 -16.61
N GLN A 25 -21.63 9.72 -16.03
CA GLN A 25 -20.89 10.83 -16.62
C GLN A 25 -19.44 10.39 -16.83
N ALA A 26 -18.90 10.60 -18.03
CA ALA A 26 -17.51 10.26 -18.32
C ALA A 26 -16.53 11.20 -17.59
N PHE A 27 -15.47 10.61 -17.04
CA PHE A 27 -14.36 11.28 -16.38
C PHE A 27 -13.03 10.86 -17.01
N THR A 28 -12.06 11.77 -17.00
CA THR A 28 -10.66 11.43 -17.31
C THR A 28 -9.90 11.27 -16.00
N TRP A 29 -9.29 10.11 -15.80
CA TRP A 29 -8.57 9.74 -14.58
C TRP A 29 -7.06 9.72 -14.80
N LYS A 30 -6.31 10.15 -13.78
CA LYS A 30 -4.86 10.04 -13.72
C LYS A 30 -4.41 9.88 -12.28
N ASN A 31 -3.32 9.15 -12.03
CA ASN A 31 -2.69 9.17 -10.72
C ASN A 31 -2.07 10.55 -10.42
N VAL A 32 -2.22 11.01 -9.17
CA VAL A 32 -1.34 12.02 -8.58
C VAL A 32 0.03 11.38 -8.42
N LYS A 33 1.07 12.00 -8.97
CA LYS A 33 2.41 11.45 -8.96
C LYS A 33 3.03 11.56 -7.56
N ILE A 34 3.08 10.46 -6.83
CA ILE A 34 3.98 10.32 -5.68
C ILE A 34 5.38 9.94 -6.21
N GLY A 35 5.41 9.11 -7.26
CA GLY A 35 6.65 8.56 -7.82
C GLY A 35 7.25 7.50 -6.90
N GLY A 36 8.04 6.58 -7.45
CA GLY A 36 8.71 5.55 -6.64
C GLY A 36 7.81 4.41 -6.18
N GLY A 37 6.52 4.39 -6.51
CA GLY A 37 5.59 3.33 -6.07
C GLY A 37 4.99 3.60 -4.70
N GLY A 38 5.79 3.46 -3.65
CA GLY A 38 5.38 3.65 -2.26
C GLY A 38 4.81 2.41 -1.56
N GLY A 39 5.02 1.21 -2.13
CA GLY A 39 4.56 -0.08 -1.59
C GLY A 39 5.50 -1.22 -1.95
N PHE A 40 5.12 -2.45 -1.57
CA PHE A 40 5.97 -3.63 -1.72
C PHE A 40 5.81 -4.30 -3.08
N VAL A 41 6.93 -4.46 -3.80
CA VAL A 41 6.98 -5.23 -5.06
C VAL A 41 7.65 -6.61 -4.83
N PRO A 42 6.87 -7.66 -4.48
CA PRO A 42 7.38 -9.00 -4.17
C PRO A 42 7.88 -9.81 -5.38
N GLY A 43 7.52 -9.43 -6.62
CA GLY A 43 7.92 -10.17 -7.81
C GLY A 43 8.10 -9.29 -9.05
N ILE A 44 9.19 -9.51 -9.78
CA ILE A 44 9.47 -8.96 -11.10
C ILE A 44 9.81 -10.13 -12.01
N VAL A 45 9.17 -10.23 -13.18
CA VAL A 45 9.34 -11.34 -14.11
C VAL A 45 9.54 -10.81 -15.52
N PHE A 46 10.76 -11.00 -16.05
CA PHE A 46 11.06 -10.78 -17.46
C PHE A 46 10.52 -11.92 -18.31
N ASN A 47 10.01 -11.59 -19.50
CA ASN A 47 9.73 -12.60 -20.51
C ASN A 47 11.07 -13.17 -21.02
N PRO A 48 11.27 -14.50 -21.00
CA PRO A 48 12.56 -15.09 -21.36
C PRO A 48 12.82 -15.12 -22.88
N THR A 49 11.87 -14.66 -23.70
CA THR A 49 11.94 -14.70 -25.17
C THR A 49 11.73 -13.36 -25.87
N VAL A 50 11.40 -12.28 -25.14
CA VAL A 50 11.21 -10.92 -25.67
C VAL A 50 12.02 -9.92 -24.86
N LYS A 51 12.97 -9.25 -25.52
CA LYS A 51 13.77 -8.18 -24.93
C LYS A 51 12.88 -7.06 -24.40
N GLY A 52 13.12 -6.62 -23.16
CA GLY A 52 12.44 -5.47 -22.54
C GLY A 52 10.99 -5.71 -22.12
N LEU A 53 10.43 -6.91 -22.33
CA LEU A 53 9.10 -7.25 -21.81
C LEU A 53 9.25 -7.79 -20.39
N ALA A 54 8.81 -7.02 -19.40
CA ALA A 54 8.79 -7.43 -18.01
C ALA A 54 7.47 -7.05 -17.35
N TYR A 55 7.18 -7.71 -16.24
CA TYR A 55 6.02 -7.46 -15.42
C TYR A 55 6.40 -7.41 -13.95
N ALA A 56 5.70 -6.59 -13.19
CA ALA A 56 5.81 -6.53 -11.73
C ALA A 56 4.47 -6.92 -11.12
N ARG A 57 4.50 -7.71 -10.05
CA ARG A 57 3.32 -7.99 -9.22
C ARG A 57 3.47 -7.33 -7.87
N THR A 58 2.35 -6.88 -7.33
CA THR A 58 2.31 -6.21 -6.04
C THR A 58 1.32 -6.86 -5.07
N ASP A 59 1.47 -6.61 -3.78
CA ASP A 59 0.70 -7.35 -2.76
C ASP A 59 -0.71 -6.81 -2.56
N ILE A 60 -0.94 -5.52 -2.81
CA ILE A 60 -2.27 -4.88 -2.70
C ILE A 60 -2.67 -4.03 -3.93
N GLY A 61 -1.81 -3.93 -4.94
CA GLY A 61 -1.91 -2.94 -6.02
C GLY A 61 -1.97 -3.50 -7.44
N GLY A 62 -2.18 -4.80 -7.59
CA GLY A 62 -2.32 -5.48 -8.87
C GLY A 62 -0.98 -5.77 -9.57
N ALA A 63 -1.03 -5.84 -10.89
CA ALA A 63 0.13 -6.12 -11.74
C ALA A 63 0.39 -4.98 -12.74
N TYR A 64 1.66 -4.86 -13.14
CA TYR A 64 2.15 -3.82 -14.04
C TYR A 64 3.00 -4.42 -15.16
N ARG A 65 3.03 -3.76 -16.32
CA ARG A 65 3.92 -4.07 -17.45
C ARG A 65 4.96 -2.97 -17.63
N LEU A 66 6.23 -3.35 -17.78
CA LEU A 66 7.34 -2.44 -18.07
C LEU A 66 7.21 -1.86 -19.48
N ASN A 67 7.42 -0.55 -19.60
CA ASN A 67 7.45 0.19 -20.86
C ASN A 67 8.90 0.45 -21.30
N ALA A 68 9.08 0.80 -22.57
CA ALA A 68 10.40 1.06 -23.16
C ALA A 68 11.15 2.27 -22.57
N ASP A 69 10.47 3.13 -21.81
CA ASP A 69 11.03 4.30 -21.11
C ASP A 69 11.25 4.05 -19.61
N ASP A 70 11.26 2.79 -19.19
CA ASP A 70 11.33 2.32 -17.80
C ASP A 70 10.16 2.75 -16.91
N SER A 71 9.05 3.21 -17.50
CA SER A 71 7.80 3.41 -16.77
C SER A 71 6.96 2.13 -16.71
N TRP A 72 5.97 2.12 -15.82
CA TRP A 72 5.09 0.96 -15.60
C TRP A 72 3.64 1.28 -15.95
N THR A 73 3.01 0.38 -16.70
CA THR A 73 1.58 0.45 -17.04
C THR A 73 0.78 -0.48 -16.11
N PRO A 74 -0.18 0.01 -15.32
CA PRO A 74 -1.06 -0.85 -14.51
C PRO A 74 -2.00 -1.68 -15.40
N LEU A 75 -2.31 -2.90 -14.98
CA LEU A 75 -3.08 -3.87 -15.80
C LEU A 75 -4.44 -4.25 -15.21
N MET A 76 -4.77 -3.71 -14.03
CA MET A 76 -5.85 -4.22 -13.16
C MET A 76 -6.80 -3.14 -12.62
N GLU A 77 -6.85 -1.98 -13.28
CA GLU A 77 -7.65 -0.83 -12.83
C GLU A 77 -9.17 -1.07 -12.94
N TRP A 78 -9.58 -2.08 -13.70
CA TRP A 78 -10.96 -2.54 -13.85
C TRP A 78 -11.56 -3.17 -12.57
N ALA A 79 -10.72 -3.63 -11.63
CA ALA A 79 -11.20 -4.23 -10.39
C ALA A 79 -11.97 -3.21 -9.54
N ASN A 80 -13.10 -3.63 -9.00
CA ASN A 80 -14.06 -2.81 -8.27
C ASN A 80 -14.44 -3.47 -6.94
N SER A 81 -15.46 -2.96 -6.26
CA SER A 81 -15.81 -3.42 -4.91
C SER A 81 -16.33 -4.84 -4.82
N SER A 82 -16.72 -5.47 -5.93
CA SER A 82 -17.17 -6.87 -5.96
C SER A 82 -16.02 -7.88 -6.06
N ASN A 83 -14.87 -7.45 -6.58
CA ASN A 83 -13.71 -8.27 -6.87
C ASN A 83 -12.40 -7.55 -6.49
N TRP A 84 -12.46 -6.76 -5.42
CA TRP A 84 -11.35 -5.90 -4.98
C TRP A 84 -10.07 -6.69 -4.67
N HIS A 85 -10.21 -7.97 -4.31
CA HIS A 85 -9.07 -8.84 -4.03
C HIS A 85 -8.22 -9.16 -5.26
N ASP A 86 -8.70 -8.83 -6.46
CA ASP A 86 -7.95 -9.07 -7.70
C ASP A 86 -6.66 -8.23 -7.73
N TRP A 87 -6.56 -7.16 -6.94
CA TRP A 87 -5.31 -6.44 -6.75
C TRP A 87 -4.26 -7.22 -5.93
N GLY A 88 -4.67 -8.19 -5.12
CA GLY A 88 -3.72 -9.06 -4.42
C GLY A 88 -3.09 -10.05 -5.39
N THR A 89 -1.85 -9.81 -5.80
CA THR A 89 -1.18 -10.61 -6.84
C THR A 89 -0.11 -11.54 -6.26
N ASP A 90 -0.47 -12.81 -6.07
CA ASP A 90 0.37 -13.80 -5.38
C ASP A 90 1.43 -14.44 -6.28
N ALA A 91 1.16 -14.55 -7.59
CA ALA A 91 2.11 -15.04 -8.58
C ALA A 91 1.77 -14.57 -9.99
N LEU A 92 2.77 -14.49 -10.87
CA LEU A 92 2.53 -14.31 -12.30
C LEU A 92 3.47 -15.12 -13.19
N ALA A 93 3.02 -15.38 -14.42
CA ALA A 93 3.82 -16.02 -15.46
C ALA A 93 3.56 -15.38 -16.83
N THR A 94 4.64 -15.08 -17.55
CA THR A 94 4.62 -14.59 -18.93
C THR A 94 5.08 -15.69 -19.89
N ASP A 95 4.35 -15.88 -20.97
CA ASP A 95 4.50 -17.06 -21.84
C ASP A 95 5.76 -16.95 -22.73
N PRO A 96 6.67 -17.95 -22.69
CA PRO A 96 7.90 -17.95 -23.49
C PRO A 96 7.70 -18.41 -24.95
N VAL A 97 6.49 -18.81 -25.35
CA VAL A 97 6.18 -19.32 -26.69
C VAL A 97 5.22 -18.39 -27.43
N ASP A 98 4.12 -18.01 -26.79
CA ASP A 98 3.15 -17.03 -27.30
C ASP A 98 3.15 -15.81 -26.37
N THR A 99 4.06 -14.88 -26.64
CA THR A 99 4.48 -13.81 -25.73
C THR A 99 3.42 -12.73 -25.49
N ASN A 100 2.26 -12.85 -26.12
CA ASN A 100 1.09 -12.05 -25.78
C ASN A 100 0.33 -12.60 -24.56
N ARG A 101 0.63 -13.82 -24.12
CA ARG A 101 -0.06 -14.45 -23.00
C ARG A 101 0.59 -14.10 -21.66
N LEU A 102 -0.28 -13.77 -20.72
CA LEU A 102 0.06 -13.44 -19.35
C LEU A 102 -0.95 -14.09 -18.43
N TYR A 103 -0.46 -14.68 -17.34
CA TYR A 103 -1.29 -15.32 -16.33
C TYR A 103 -0.94 -14.79 -14.96
N VAL A 104 -1.95 -14.58 -14.13
CA VAL A 104 -1.81 -13.97 -12.80
C VAL A 104 -2.69 -14.72 -11.81
N ALA A 105 -2.13 -15.13 -10.67
CA ALA A 105 -2.89 -15.70 -9.56
C ALA A 105 -3.29 -14.59 -8.60
N VAL A 106 -4.60 -14.42 -8.40
CA VAL A 106 -5.19 -13.27 -7.71
C VAL A 106 -6.10 -13.67 -6.56
N GLY A 107 -6.13 -12.83 -5.54
CA GLY A 107 -6.81 -12.98 -4.25
C GLY A 107 -5.90 -12.47 -3.14
N MET A 108 -6.45 -11.77 -2.15
CA MET A 108 -5.62 -10.95 -1.26
C MET A 108 -5.27 -11.64 0.04
N TYR A 109 -6.22 -12.36 0.64
CA TYR A 109 -6.03 -13.03 1.93
C TYR A 109 -6.61 -14.44 1.92
N THR A 110 -5.99 -15.35 2.68
CA THR A 110 -6.49 -16.73 2.85
C THR A 110 -7.30 -16.91 4.14
N ASN A 111 -7.35 -15.90 5.01
CA ASN A 111 -8.19 -15.85 6.21
C ASN A 111 -9.56 -15.19 5.92
N GLU A 112 -10.33 -14.86 6.96
CA GLU A 112 -11.67 -14.29 6.89
C GLU A 112 -11.75 -12.86 6.32
N TRP A 113 -10.63 -12.17 6.12
CA TRP A 113 -10.63 -10.79 5.61
C TRP A 113 -11.03 -10.70 4.13
N ASP A 114 -10.68 -11.71 3.35
CA ASP A 114 -11.21 -11.89 1.99
C ASP A 114 -12.27 -12.99 2.02
N PRO A 115 -13.56 -12.69 1.84
CA PRO A 115 -14.61 -13.71 1.91
C PRO A 115 -14.64 -14.62 0.69
N ASN A 116 -13.90 -14.31 -0.38
CA ASN A 116 -14.02 -14.97 -1.67
C ASN A 116 -12.89 -15.98 -1.90
N ALA A 117 -13.14 -16.93 -2.81
CA ALA A 117 -12.07 -17.72 -3.41
C ALA A 117 -11.25 -16.85 -4.37
N GLY A 118 -9.99 -17.23 -4.58
CA GLY A 118 -9.13 -16.56 -5.56
C GLY A 118 -9.31 -17.13 -6.96
N SER A 119 -8.53 -16.59 -7.90
CA SER A 119 -8.65 -16.89 -9.33
C SER A 119 -7.31 -16.94 -10.04
N ILE A 120 -7.28 -17.59 -11.20
CA ILE A 120 -6.24 -17.37 -12.21
C ILE A 120 -6.82 -16.48 -13.31
N LEU A 121 -6.24 -15.31 -13.50
CA LEU A 121 -6.50 -14.44 -14.64
C LEU A 121 -5.61 -14.86 -15.81
N ARG A 122 -6.17 -14.84 -17.03
CA ARG A 122 -5.45 -15.11 -18.27
C ARG A 122 -5.72 -14.01 -19.29
N SER A 123 -4.66 -13.49 -19.88
CA SER A 123 -4.69 -12.52 -20.96
C SER A 123 -4.04 -13.11 -22.21
N THR A 124 -4.49 -12.67 -23.38
CA THR A 124 -3.86 -12.95 -24.68
C THR A 124 -3.37 -11.66 -25.37
N ASP A 125 -3.27 -10.58 -24.62
CA ASP A 125 -2.90 -9.24 -25.09
C ASP A 125 -2.03 -8.49 -24.07
N GLN A 126 -1.16 -9.22 -23.37
CA GLN A 126 -0.18 -8.68 -22.41
C GLN A 126 -0.79 -7.94 -21.22
N GLY A 127 -1.99 -8.37 -20.80
CA GLY A 127 -2.72 -7.87 -19.64
C GLY A 127 -3.65 -6.68 -19.91
N ASN A 128 -3.93 -6.35 -21.17
CA ASN A 128 -4.90 -5.29 -21.48
C ASN A 128 -6.35 -5.76 -21.23
N THR A 129 -6.63 -7.03 -21.51
CA THR A 129 -7.92 -7.69 -21.20
C THR A 129 -7.69 -9.05 -20.55
N TRP A 130 -8.67 -9.48 -19.75
CA TRP A 130 -8.57 -10.67 -18.92
C TRP A 130 -9.80 -11.56 -19.06
N ALA A 131 -9.57 -12.86 -19.03
CA ALA A 131 -10.57 -13.85 -18.66
C ALA A 131 -10.17 -14.49 -17.32
N GLU A 132 -11.17 -14.91 -16.55
CA GLU A 132 -10.97 -15.41 -15.18
C GLU A 132 -11.27 -16.91 -15.10
N THR A 133 -10.52 -17.63 -14.28
CA THR A 133 -10.78 -19.01 -13.87
C THR A 133 -10.79 -19.07 -12.35
N LYS A 134 -11.97 -19.20 -11.75
CA LYS A 134 -12.13 -19.28 -10.28
C LYS A 134 -11.53 -20.57 -9.74
N LEU A 135 -10.78 -20.45 -8.65
CA LEU A 135 -10.22 -21.57 -7.90
C LEU A 135 -11.20 -22.03 -6.82
N PRO A 136 -11.14 -23.29 -6.36
CA PRO A 136 -11.98 -23.78 -5.26
C PRO A 136 -11.46 -23.39 -3.87
N PHE A 137 -10.47 -22.48 -3.78
CA PHE A 137 -9.81 -22.03 -2.55
C PHE A 137 -9.31 -20.59 -2.70
N LYS A 138 -8.83 -20.00 -1.59
CA LYS A 138 -8.34 -18.61 -1.56
C LYS A 138 -6.89 -18.49 -2.01
N VAL A 139 -6.53 -17.30 -2.50
CA VAL A 139 -5.16 -16.92 -2.88
C VAL A 139 -4.68 -15.81 -1.93
N GLY A 140 -3.38 -15.72 -1.69
CA GLY A 140 -2.82 -14.91 -0.60
C GLY A 140 -1.81 -13.86 -1.05
N GLY A 141 -2.22 -12.96 -1.95
CA GLY A 141 -1.38 -11.90 -2.50
C GLY A 141 -0.76 -10.99 -1.44
N ASN A 142 -1.46 -10.77 -0.32
CA ASN A 142 -0.97 -10.00 0.84
C ASN A 142 -0.83 -10.86 2.11
N MET A 143 -0.53 -12.16 1.98
CA MET A 143 -0.24 -13.05 3.12
C MET A 143 1.28 -13.12 3.42
N PRO A 144 1.72 -13.64 4.58
CA PRO A 144 3.11 -14.06 4.79
C PRO A 144 3.58 -15.02 3.68
N GLY A 145 4.87 -14.98 3.31
CA GLY A 145 5.38 -15.82 2.22
C GLY A 145 5.10 -15.32 0.80
N ARG A 146 4.53 -14.12 0.62
CA ARG A 146 4.22 -13.55 -0.72
C ARG A 146 5.44 -13.17 -1.58
N GLY A 147 6.63 -13.05 -0.97
CA GLY A 147 7.89 -12.85 -1.68
C GLY A 147 8.45 -14.15 -2.31
N ILE A 148 8.19 -15.30 -1.69
CA ILE A 148 8.52 -16.63 -2.21
C ILE A 148 7.82 -16.83 -3.56
N GLY A 149 8.52 -17.35 -4.57
CA GLY A 149 7.92 -17.50 -5.91
C GLY A 149 8.90 -17.64 -7.07
N GLU A 150 8.42 -17.74 -8.31
CA GLU A 150 7.01 -17.65 -8.72
C GLU A 150 6.25 -18.99 -8.59
N ARG A 151 5.02 -18.93 -8.04
CA ARG A 151 4.13 -20.10 -7.87
C ARG A 151 3.39 -20.49 -9.14
N LEU A 152 3.45 -19.67 -10.18
CA LEU A 152 2.81 -19.92 -11.47
C LEU A 152 3.90 -20.10 -12.51
N ALA A 153 3.84 -21.17 -13.30
CA ALA A 153 4.84 -21.46 -14.32
C ALA A 153 4.20 -22.07 -15.57
N ILE A 154 4.63 -21.58 -16.74
CA ILE A 154 4.18 -22.05 -18.06
C ILE A 154 5.25 -22.97 -18.62
N ASP A 155 4.84 -24.13 -19.15
CA ASP A 155 5.77 -25.07 -19.75
C ASP A 155 6.40 -24.46 -21.02
N PRO A 156 7.74 -24.33 -21.07
CA PRO A 156 8.43 -23.66 -22.18
C PRO A 156 8.45 -24.47 -23.48
N LYS A 157 8.07 -25.75 -23.45
CA LYS A 157 8.00 -26.62 -24.63
C LYS A 157 6.56 -26.86 -25.08
N ALA A 158 5.57 -26.73 -24.19
CA ALA A 158 4.15 -26.88 -24.48
C ALA A 158 3.31 -25.88 -23.66
N ASN A 159 3.19 -24.64 -24.13
CA ASN A 159 2.63 -23.52 -23.39
C ASN A 159 1.11 -23.59 -23.09
N ASN A 160 0.41 -24.62 -23.55
CA ASN A 160 -0.92 -24.97 -23.06
C ASN A 160 -0.89 -25.52 -21.62
N ILE A 161 0.27 -26.00 -21.17
CA ILE A 161 0.48 -26.55 -19.83
C ILE A 161 0.95 -25.44 -18.88
N ILE A 162 0.21 -25.29 -17.79
CA ILE A 162 0.50 -24.29 -16.74
C ILE A 162 0.40 -24.99 -15.39
N TYR A 163 1.40 -24.83 -14.54
CA TYR A 163 1.36 -25.30 -13.16
C TYR A 163 1.14 -24.12 -12.22
N TYR A 164 0.34 -24.36 -11.17
CA TYR A 164 0.12 -23.42 -10.09
C TYR A 164 0.34 -24.12 -8.74
N GLY A 165 1.22 -23.56 -7.93
CA GLY A 165 1.47 -23.97 -6.56
C GLY A 165 0.57 -23.20 -5.59
N ALA A 166 -0.36 -23.90 -4.93
CA ALA A 166 -1.33 -23.26 -4.05
C ALA A 166 -0.86 -23.19 -2.59
N ARG A 167 -1.43 -22.22 -1.85
CA ARG A 167 -1.31 -22.05 -0.40
C ARG A 167 -2.23 -22.99 0.38
N SER A 168 -2.19 -22.91 1.70
CA SER A 168 -3.20 -23.47 2.62
C SER A 168 -3.37 -24.99 2.50
N GLY A 169 -2.27 -25.69 2.19
CA GLY A 169 -2.29 -27.15 2.03
C GLY A 169 -2.97 -27.66 0.76
N ASN A 170 -3.35 -26.78 -0.18
CA ASN A 170 -4.06 -27.18 -1.39
C ASN A 170 -3.17 -27.95 -2.37
N GLY A 171 -1.85 -27.74 -2.34
CA GLY A 171 -0.85 -28.47 -3.12
C GLY A 171 -0.69 -27.96 -4.55
N LEU A 172 -0.31 -28.85 -5.46
CA LEU A 172 0.02 -28.50 -6.85
C LEU A 172 -1.20 -28.68 -7.78
N TYR A 173 -1.43 -27.70 -8.65
CA TYR A 173 -2.46 -27.71 -9.68
C TYR A 173 -1.86 -27.58 -11.08
N LYS A 174 -2.56 -28.13 -12.07
CA LYS A 174 -2.15 -28.13 -13.48
C LYS A 174 -3.33 -27.80 -14.38
N SER A 175 -3.09 -26.92 -15.33
CA SER A 175 -3.90 -26.69 -16.52
C SER A 175 -3.23 -27.36 -17.73
N THR A 176 -4.04 -27.79 -18.69
CA THR A 176 -3.56 -28.29 -20.00
C THR A 176 -4.23 -27.60 -21.19
N ASP A 177 -4.99 -26.53 -20.93
CA ASP A 177 -5.85 -25.83 -21.88
C ASP A 177 -5.65 -24.30 -21.81
N TYR A 178 -4.42 -23.85 -21.57
CA TYR A 178 -4.07 -22.42 -21.46
C TYR A 178 -4.81 -21.71 -20.31
N GLY A 179 -4.93 -22.38 -19.16
CA GLY A 179 -5.45 -21.81 -17.91
C GLY A 179 -6.96 -21.71 -17.86
N VAL A 180 -7.69 -22.36 -18.78
CA VAL A 180 -9.16 -22.36 -18.78
C VAL A 180 -9.68 -23.26 -17.67
N THR A 181 -9.03 -24.40 -17.41
CA THR A 181 -9.37 -25.28 -16.29
C THR A 181 -8.12 -25.72 -15.53
N PHE A 182 -8.22 -25.84 -14.19
CA PHE A 182 -7.16 -26.36 -13.34
C PHE A 182 -7.63 -27.59 -12.58
N ALA A 183 -6.78 -28.62 -12.56
CA ALA A 183 -6.99 -29.83 -11.79
C ALA A 183 -5.83 -30.05 -10.81
N LYS A 184 -6.14 -30.60 -9.63
CA LYS A 184 -5.13 -30.96 -8.63
C LYS A 184 -4.26 -32.09 -9.17
N VAL A 185 -2.94 -31.96 -9.03
CA VAL A 185 -1.95 -32.99 -9.37
C VAL A 185 -1.88 -33.98 -8.21
N SER A 186 -2.74 -34.99 -8.22
CA SER A 186 -2.89 -35.95 -7.12
C SER A 186 -1.64 -36.77 -6.81
N SER A 187 -0.73 -36.92 -7.78
CA SER A 187 0.57 -37.58 -7.58
C SER A 187 1.58 -36.73 -6.81
N PHE A 188 1.32 -35.44 -6.61
CA PHE A 188 2.14 -34.55 -5.79
C PHE A 188 1.55 -34.47 -4.37
N THR A 189 2.15 -35.18 -3.42
CA THR A 189 1.59 -35.38 -2.07
C THR A 189 2.21 -34.49 -0.99
N TRP A 190 3.03 -33.50 -1.36
CA TRP A 190 3.74 -32.61 -0.42
C TRP A 190 3.23 -31.18 -0.50
N PRO A 191 2.08 -30.86 0.12
CA PRO A 191 1.45 -29.56 -0.06
C PRO A 191 2.14 -28.40 0.67
N GLY A 192 3.15 -28.68 1.52
CA GLY A 192 3.83 -27.71 2.39
C GLY A 192 3.07 -27.48 3.69
N THR A 193 3.78 -27.55 4.81
CA THR A 193 3.18 -27.48 6.15
C THR A 193 3.62 -26.28 6.98
N TYR A 194 4.65 -25.54 6.53
CA TYR A 194 5.20 -24.43 7.29
C TYR A 194 4.27 -23.19 7.21
N PHE A 195 4.05 -22.57 8.37
CA PHE A 195 3.37 -21.29 8.57
C PHE A 195 4.21 -20.43 9.53
N GLN A 196 3.97 -19.12 9.56
CA GLN A 196 4.81 -18.18 10.31
C GLN A 196 4.57 -18.26 11.83
N ASP A 197 3.32 -18.16 12.27
CA ASP A 197 2.95 -18.21 13.70
C ASP A 197 1.48 -18.65 13.86
N ALA A 198 1.24 -19.63 14.74
CA ALA A 198 -0.10 -20.15 15.05
C ALA A 198 -0.98 -19.17 15.85
N SER A 199 -0.42 -18.11 16.43
CA SER A 199 -1.13 -17.20 17.35
C SER A 199 -2.18 -16.29 16.69
N SER A 200 -2.18 -16.18 15.36
CA SER A 200 -3.09 -15.31 14.59
C SER A 200 -3.62 -16.01 13.34
N SER A 201 -4.89 -15.75 12.97
CA SER A 201 -5.50 -16.26 11.73
C SER A 201 -4.75 -15.79 10.48
N TYR A 202 -4.06 -14.64 10.56
CA TYR A 202 -3.27 -14.08 9.46
C TYR A 202 -1.92 -14.79 9.24
N THR A 203 -1.32 -15.35 10.30
CA THR A 203 0.04 -15.95 10.24
C THR A 203 0.05 -17.47 10.35
N SER A 204 -1.10 -18.08 10.62
CA SER A 204 -1.23 -19.52 10.91
C SER A 204 -1.56 -20.38 9.69
N ASP A 205 -1.79 -19.76 8.53
CA ASP A 205 -2.06 -20.50 7.29
C ASP A 205 -0.77 -21.02 6.64
N PRO A 206 -0.68 -22.31 6.27
CA PRO A 206 0.48 -22.83 5.55
C PRO A 206 0.75 -22.09 4.25
N VAL A 207 2.00 -21.66 4.04
CA VAL A 207 2.41 -20.95 2.82
C VAL A 207 2.33 -21.84 1.59
N GLY A 208 2.49 -23.16 1.76
CA GLY A 208 2.22 -24.16 0.73
C GLY A 208 3.37 -24.34 -0.27
N ILE A 209 3.06 -24.33 -1.56
CA ILE A 209 4.07 -24.48 -2.62
C ILE A 209 4.86 -23.17 -2.78
N ALA A 210 6.19 -23.29 -2.91
CA ALA A 210 7.09 -22.14 -3.02
C ALA A 210 7.19 -21.64 -4.48
N TRP A 211 7.61 -22.52 -5.39
CA TRP A 211 7.90 -22.18 -6.79
C TRP A 211 7.87 -23.41 -7.69
N ILE A 212 7.69 -23.20 -9.00
CA ILE A 212 7.80 -24.25 -10.03
C ILE A 212 8.81 -23.80 -11.09
N THR A 213 9.78 -24.67 -11.40
CA THR A 213 10.88 -24.36 -12.33
C THR A 213 11.09 -25.49 -13.32
N PHE A 214 10.90 -25.20 -14.61
CA PHE A 214 11.14 -26.15 -15.70
C PHE A 214 12.63 -26.22 -16.07
N ASP A 215 13.14 -27.43 -16.33
CA ASP A 215 14.44 -27.60 -16.99
C ASP A 215 14.27 -27.42 -18.51
N THR A 216 14.53 -26.19 -18.96
CA THR A 216 14.41 -25.78 -20.37
C THR A 216 15.34 -26.53 -21.33
N THR A 217 16.32 -27.28 -20.81
CA THR A 217 17.26 -28.10 -21.61
C THR A 217 16.71 -29.49 -21.94
N THR A 218 15.56 -29.87 -21.36
CA THR A 218 14.92 -31.16 -21.59
C THR A 218 13.68 -31.05 -22.49
N GLY A 219 13.28 -32.19 -23.07
CA GLY A 219 12.09 -32.29 -23.92
C GLY A 219 12.22 -31.69 -25.32
N THR A 220 11.13 -31.77 -26.08
CA THR A 220 11.02 -31.26 -27.45
C THR A 220 9.85 -30.29 -27.57
N LYS A 221 9.96 -29.30 -28.47
CA LYS A 221 8.87 -28.35 -28.73
C LYS A 221 7.59 -29.10 -29.13
N GLY A 222 6.46 -28.70 -28.55
CA GLY A 222 5.14 -29.32 -28.76
C GLY A 222 4.84 -30.49 -27.82
N THR A 223 5.76 -30.87 -26.94
CA THR A 223 5.58 -31.92 -25.93
C THR A 223 5.88 -31.39 -24.54
N ALA A 224 5.22 -31.92 -23.50
CA ALA A 224 5.43 -31.50 -22.12
C ALA A 224 6.91 -31.66 -21.72
N THR A 225 7.45 -30.67 -21.01
CA THR A 225 8.83 -30.68 -20.51
C THR A 225 8.99 -31.80 -19.48
N PRO A 226 9.90 -32.78 -19.69
CA PRO A 226 10.02 -33.94 -18.81
C PRO A 226 10.44 -33.57 -17.38
N ARG A 227 11.48 -32.73 -17.23
CA ARG A 227 12.00 -32.38 -15.92
C ARG A 227 11.41 -31.08 -15.39
N ILE A 228 10.79 -31.20 -14.22
CA ILE A 228 10.15 -30.09 -13.50
C ILE A 228 10.63 -30.14 -12.06
N PHE A 229 11.10 -29.02 -11.52
CA PHE A 229 11.41 -28.86 -10.10
C PHE A 229 10.27 -28.10 -9.42
N VAL A 230 9.96 -28.49 -8.18
CA VAL A 230 8.96 -27.83 -7.33
C VAL A 230 9.56 -27.62 -5.95
N GLY A 231 9.63 -26.35 -5.53
CA GLY A 231 9.93 -25.98 -4.15
C GLY A 231 8.66 -26.00 -3.31
N VAL A 232 8.75 -26.43 -2.07
CA VAL A 232 7.67 -26.55 -1.10
C VAL A 232 8.10 -25.83 0.17
N VAL A 233 7.25 -24.98 0.73
CA VAL A 233 7.54 -24.26 1.98
C VAL A 233 7.34 -25.23 3.15
N ASP A 234 8.41 -25.97 3.45
CA ASP A 234 8.49 -26.98 4.50
C ASP A 234 9.92 -26.99 5.07
N ALA A 235 10.04 -27.20 6.39
CA ALA A 235 11.35 -27.24 7.06
C ALA A 235 12.08 -28.59 6.89
N GLY A 236 11.39 -29.62 6.39
CA GLY A 236 11.96 -30.93 6.06
C GLY A 236 12.40 -31.02 4.60
N GLN A 237 11.80 -31.95 3.87
CA GLN A 237 12.04 -32.13 2.43
C GLN A 237 11.30 -31.04 1.66
N SER A 238 12.04 -30.18 0.96
CA SER A 238 11.45 -28.97 0.38
C SER A 238 11.61 -28.87 -1.14
N VAL A 239 12.54 -29.60 -1.75
CA VAL A 239 12.75 -29.59 -3.21
C VAL A 239 12.41 -30.95 -3.82
N PHE A 240 11.44 -30.95 -4.73
CA PHE A 240 10.98 -32.13 -5.46
C PHE A 240 11.23 -31.99 -6.95
N LYS A 241 11.30 -33.13 -7.64
CA LYS A 241 11.38 -33.17 -9.10
C LYS A 241 10.51 -34.27 -9.70
N SER A 242 10.04 -34.01 -10.91
CA SER A 242 9.57 -35.01 -11.86
C SER A 242 10.59 -35.16 -12.98
N GLU A 243 10.68 -36.34 -13.57
CA GLU A 243 11.46 -36.63 -14.78
C GLU A 243 10.55 -37.11 -15.95
N ASP A 244 9.24 -37.16 -15.72
CA ASP A 244 8.21 -37.72 -16.61
C ASP A 244 7.02 -36.76 -16.81
N ALA A 245 7.32 -35.45 -16.87
CA ALA A 245 6.36 -34.38 -17.13
C ALA A 245 5.20 -34.28 -16.10
N GLY A 246 5.55 -34.56 -14.84
CA GLY A 246 4.69 -34.42 -13.67
C GLY A 246 3.77 -35.61 -13.40
N VAL A 247 4.05 -36.78 -13.98
CA VAL A 247 3.32 -38.02 -13.68
C VAL A 247 3.75 -38.54 -12.31
N THR A 248 5.05 -38.66 -12.07
CA THR A 248 5.64 -39.04 -10.78
C THR A 248 6.56 -37.95 -10.25
N TRP A 249 6.71 -37.93 -8.93
CA TRP A 249 7.48 -36.92 -8.20
C TRP A 249 8.35 -37.60 -7.15
N SER A 250 9.55 -37.09 -6.98
CA SER A 250 10.52 -37.57 -5.99
C SER A 250 11.26 -36.40 -5.37
N TRP A 251 11.64 -36.54 -4.12
CA TRP A 251 12.52 -35.59 -3.45
C TRP A 251 13.88 -35.53 -4.14
N VAL A 252 14.48 -34.34 -4.24
CA VAL A 252 15.82 -34.17 -4.82
C VAL A 252 16.86 -34.58 -3.79
N SER A 253 17.29 -35.85 -3.87
CA SER A 253 18.23 -36.44 -2.93
C SER A 253 19.48 -35.60 -2.69
N GLY A 254 19.86 -35.48 -1.42
CA GLY A 254 21.02 -34.72 -0.97
C GLY A 254 20.74 -33.24 -0.71
N GLU A 255 19.49 -32.79 -0.83
CA GLU A 255 19.08 -31.43 -0.45
C GLU A 255 19.51 -31.15 1.01
N PRO A 256 20.04 -29.96 1.31
CA PRO A 256 20.38 -29.56 2.68
C PRO A 256 19.14 -29.65 3.59
N GLN A 257 19.28 -30.33 4.74
CA GLN A 257 18.19 -30.50 5.72
C GLN A 257 18.50 -29.66 6.97
N LEU A 258 18.46 -28.33 6.81
CA LEU A 258 18.84 -27.36 7.85
C LEU A 258 17.63 -26.80 8.63
N GLY A 259 16.40 -27.20 8.29
CA GLY A 259 15.19 -26.63 8.90
C GLY A 259 14.76 -25.29 8.29
N PHE A 260 15.31 -24.93 7.12
CA PHE A 260 14.99 -23.69 6.41
C PHE A 260 14.03 -23.96 5.25
N VAL A 261 13.30 -22.93 4.82
CA VAL A 261 12.33 -23.00 3.74
C VAL A 261 12.89 -22.36 2.46
N PRO A 262 12.58 -22.91 1.26
CA PRO A 262 13.12 -22.40 0.00
C PRO A 262 12.34 -21.16 -0.47
N HIS A 263 13.02 -20.05 -0.74
CA HIS A 263 12.40 -18.81 -1.23
C HIS A 263 12.33 -18.77 -2.77
N LYS A 264 13.45 -19.08 -3.44
CA LYS A 264 13.56 -19.08 -4.91
C LYS A 264 14.24 -20.34 -5.39
N GLY A 265 13.85 -20.82 -6.57
CA GLY A 265 14.50 -21.91 -7.28
C GLY A 265 14.75 -21.54 -8.73
N VAL A 266 15.95 -21.07 -9.06
CA VAL A 266 16.26 -20.52 -10.39
C VAL A 266 17.19 -21.45 -11.14
N PHE A 267 16.80 -21.87 -12.35
CA PHE A 267 17.59 -22.79 -13.17
C PHE A 267 18.47 -22.01 -14.15
N SER A 268 19.78 -22.32 -14.17
CA SER A 268 20.75 -21.86 -15.17
C SER A 268 20.88 -22.92 -16.27
N PRO A 269 20.32 -22.70 -17.47
CA PRO A 269 20.35 -23.69 -18.54
C PRO A 269 21.75 -23.93 -19.08
N GLY A 270 22.58 -22.87 -19.14
CA GLY A 270 23.95 -22.95 -19.63
C GLY A 270 24.86 -23.80 -18.74
N GLU A 271 24.56 -23.87 -17.45
CA GLU A 271 25.32 -24.66 -16.47
C GLU A 271 24.66 -26.00 -16.12
N LYS A 272 23.36 -26.14 -16.41
CA LYS A 272 22.50 -27.25 -15.93
C LYS A 272 22.50 -27.34 -14.41
N ILE A 273 22.33 -26.17 -13.77
CA ILE A 273 22.34 -26.01 -12.31
C ILE A 273 21.02 -25.38 -11.86
N LEU A 274 20.44 -25.92 -10.80
CA LEU A 274 19.36 -25.29 -10.04
C LEU A 274 19.97 -24.57 -8.82
N TYR A 275 19.75 -23.26 -8.70
CA TYR A 275 20.12 -22.48 -7.52
C TYR A 275 18.91 -22.30 -6.61
N VAL A 276 19.08 -22.49 -5.30
CA VAL A 276 18.00 -22.41 -4.33
C VAL A 276 18.42 -21.58 -3.10
N THR A 277 17.69 -20.50 -2.85
CA THR A 277 17.82 -19.70 -1.62
C THR A 277 16.93 -20.25 -0.51
N TYR A 278 17.43 -20.20 0.72
CA TYR A 278 16.72 -20.63 1.91
C TYR A 278 16.76 -19.55 3.00
N ALA A 279 15.68 -19.49 3.78
CA ALA A 279 15.60 -18.70 5.01
C ALA A 279 14.88 -19.49 6.13
N ASN A 280 15.08 -19.10 7.38
CA ASN A 280 14.40 -19.69 8.54
C ASN A 280 13.02 -19.05 8.84
N GLY A 281 12.60 -18.07 8.05
CA GLY A 281 11.28 -17.46 8.05
C GLY A 281 10.74 -17.43 6.63
N VAL A 282 9.46 -17.06 6.47
CA VAL A 282 8.80 -17.02 5.13
C VAL A 282 8.81 -15.64 4.51
N GLY A 283 9.29 -14.63 5.21
CA GLY A 283 9.26 -13.25 4.77
C GLY A 283 7.83 -12.66 4.68
N PRO A 284 7.71 -11.41 4.20
CA PRO A 284 8.83 -10.59 3.71
C PRO A 284 9.60 -9.87 4.83
N TYR A 285 9.09 -9.86 6.07
CA TYR A 285 9.64 -9.04 7.16
C TYR A 285 10.69 -9.75 8.04
N ASP A 286 10.65 -11.08 8.10
CA ASP A 286 11.53 -11.92 8.93
C ASP A 286 12.67 -12.54 8.09
N GLY A 287 13.29 -13.60 8.61
CA GLY A 287 14.48 -14.24 8.05
C GLY A 287 15.74 -13.79 8.78
N THR A 288 16.11 -14.53 9.82
CA THR A 288 17.27 -14.25 10.68
C THR A 288 18.42 -15.23 10.45
N ASN A 289 18.22 -16.24 9.60
CA ASN A 289 19.26 -17.14 9.14
C ASN A 289 18.86 -17.80 7.81
N GLY A 290 19.82 -18.27 7.03
CA GLY A 290 19.58 -18.87 5.72
C GLY A 290 20.85 -19.35 5.03
N THR A 291 20.66 -20.06 3.91
CA THR A 291 21.75 -20.52 3.04
C THR A 291 21.37 -20.39 1.56
N LEU A 292 22.36 -20.44 0.68
CA LEU A 292 22.19 -20.56 -0.76
C LEU A 292 22.93 -21.80 -1.25
N HIS A 293 22.24 -22.66 -1.98
CA HIS A 293 22.82 -23.88 -2.53
C HIS A 293 22.63 -23.97 -4.04
N LYS A 294 23.53 -24.71 -4.68
CA LYS A 294 23.40 -25.13 -6.08
C LYS A 294 23.29 -26.64 -6.20
N TYR A 295 22.42 -27.11 -7.09
CA TYR A 295 22.24 -28.50 -7.46
C TYR A 295 22.63 -28.70 -8.91
N ASN A 296 23.68 -29.48 -9.17
CA ASN A 296 24.07 -29.85 -10.52
C ASN A 296 23.22 -31.04 -10.97
N VAL A 297 22.37 -30.84 -11.97
CA VAL A 297 21.40 -31.87 -12.39
C VAL A 297 22.05 -33.07 -13.09
N THR A 298 23.27 -32.91 -13.59
CA THR A 298 24.01 -33.97 -14.28
C THR A 298 24.70 -34.90 -13.28
N SER A 299 25.35 -34.34 -12.26
CA SER A 299 26.03 -35.13 -11.23
C SER A 299 25.14 -35.52 -10.04
N GLY A 300 24.01 -34.84 -9.85
CA GLY A 300 23.14 -35.03 -8.70
C GLY A 300 23.73 -34.49 -7.39
N VAL A 301 24.67 -33.55 -7.45
CA VAL A 301 25.40 -33.03 -6.28
C VAL A 301 24.88 -31.66 -5.87
N TRP A 302 24.59 -31.50 -4.58
CA TRP A 302 24.35 -30.22 -3.93
C TRP A 302 25.64 -29.61 -3.41
N THR A 303 25.77 -28.29 -3.48
CA THR A 303 26.92 -27.54 -2.95
C THR A 303 26.43 -26.27 -2.27
N ASP A 304 26.88 -26.04 -1.04
CA ASP A 304 26.71 -24.76 -0.35
C ASP A 304 27.59 -23.69 -1.01
N ILE A 305 26.98 -22.57 -1.37
CA ILE A 305 27.60 -21.42 -1.99
C ILE A 305 27.16 -20.12 -1.28
N SER A 306 26.79 -20.20 -0.01
CA SER A 306 26.30 -19.07 0.76
C SER A 306 27.35 -17.95 0.84
N PRO A 307 27.01 -16.68 0.51
CA PRO A 307 27.92 -15.54 0.63
C PRO A 307 28.51 -15.37 2.03
N THR A 308 27.68 -15.59 3.06
CA THR A 308 28.06 -15.53 4.47
C THR A 308 27.98 -16.92 5.10
N PRO A 309 29.00 -17.35 5.87
CA PRO A 309 28.96 -18.63 6.59
C PRO A 309 27.77 -18.72 7.55
N LEU A 310 27.12 -19.88 7.60
CA LEU A 310 25.93 -20.15 8.44
C LEU A 310 26.07 -19.69 9.90
N ALA A 311 27.26 -19.84 10.49
CA ALA A 311 27.53 -19.47 11.88
C ALA A 311 27.61 -17.95 12.13
N SER A 312 27.71 -17.14 11.08
CA SER A 312 27.87 -15.68 11.14
C SER A 312 26.73 -14.92 10.46
N THR A 313 25.90 -15.63 9.69
CA THR A 313 24.69 -15.10 9.07
C THR A 313 23.64 -14.73 10.12
N TYR A 314 23.00 -13.57 9.94
CA TYR A 314 21.90 -13.07 10.79
C TYR A 314 20.68 -12.63 9.95
N TYR A 315 20.61 -13.11 8.71
CA TYR A 315 19.53 -12.88 7.75
C TYR A 315 19.27 -14.16 6.94
N GLY A 316 18.09 -14.30 6.36
CA GLY A 316 17.83 -15.28 5.31
C GLY A 316 18.37 -14.84 3.94
N TYR A 317 18.17 -15.67 2.91
CA TYR A 317 18.34 -15.26 1.52
C TYR A 317 17.00 -15.33 0.79
N GLY A 318 16.60 -14.22 0.16
CA GLY A 318 15.35 -14.08 -0.57
C GLY A 318 15.59 -14.05 -2.08
N GLY A 319 15.59 -12.84 -2.66
CA GLY A 319 15.74 -12.61 -4.09
C GLY A 319 16.98 -13.29 -4.69
N LEU A 320 16.79 -13.97 -5.82
CA LEU A 320 17.81 -14.75 -6.53
C LEU A 320 17.59 -14.60 -8.03
N THR A 321 18.67 -14.36 -8.77
CA THR A 321 18.64 -14.30 -10.24
C THR A 321 19.93 -14.84 -10.84
N VAL A 322 19.85 -15.36 -12.05
CA VAL A 322 21.00 -15.76 -12.88
C VAL A 322 21.07 -14.87 -14.11
N ASP A 323 22.28 -14.68 -14.67
CA ASP A 323 22.47 -14.00 -15.94
C ASP A 323 22.46 -15.04 -17.08
N LEU A 324 21.40 -15.02 -17.90
CA LEU A 324 21.26 -15.98 -19.01
C LEU A 324 22.24 -15.74 -20.17
N GLN A 325 22.83 -14.55 -20.27
CA GLN A 325 23.85 -14.23 -21.28
C GLN A 325 25.26 -14.62 -20.81
N ARG A 326 25.47 -14.75 -19.49
CA ARG A 326 26.76 -15.07 -18.88
C ARG A 326 26.62 -16.20 -17.84
N PRO A 327 26.47 -17.46 -18.27
CA PRO A 327 26.41 -18.60 -17.36
C PRO A 327 27.58 -18.59 -16.36
N GLY A 328 27.28 -18.88 -15.09
CA GLY A 328 28.17 -18.69 -13.96
C GLY A 328 27.99 -17.36 -13.23
N THR A 329 27.24 -16.41 -13.80
CA THR A 329 26.91 -15.14 -13.14
C THR A 329 25.54 -15.19 -12.48
N LEU A 330 25.47 -14.80 -11.21
CA LEU A 330 24.25 -14.77 -10.41
C LEU A 330 24.30 -13.68 -9.33
N MET A 331 23.12 -13.29 -8.85
CA MET A 331 22.98 -12.38 -7.72
C MET A 331 21.98 -12.91 -6.70
N VAL A 332 22.20 -12.59 -5.43
CA VAL A 332 21.33 -12.95 -4.31
C VAL A 332 21.20 -11.78 -3.35
N ALA A 333 20.04 -11.60 -2.73
CA ALA A 333 19.79 -10.59 -1.69
C ALA A 333 19.55 -11.24 -0.32
N ALA A 334 19.94 -10.53 0.73
CA ALA A 334 19.55 -10.86 2.09
C ALA A 334 18.05 -10.63 2.30
N LEU A 335 17.50 -11.34 3.29
CA LEU A 335 16.10 -11.24 3.71
C LEU A 335 16.02 -11.53 5.21
N ASN A 336 16.13 -10.56 6.11
CA ASN A 336 16.47 -9.15 5.83
C ASN A 336 17.69 -8.73 6.64
N CYS A 337 18.62 -8.03 6.00
CA CYS A 337 19.65 -7.26 6.68
C CYS A 337 19.09 -5.86 6.98
N TRP A 338 18.32 -5.74 8.07
CA TRP A 338 17.68 -4.48 8.47
C TRP A 338 18.66 -3.36 8.84
N TRP A 339 19.89 -3.70 9.21
CA TRP A 339 20.92 -2.75 9.61
C TRP A 339 22.31 -3.22 9.17
N PRO A 340 23.20 -2.32 8.68
CA PRO A 340 22.96 -0.90 8.43
C PRO A 340 22.10 -0.61 7.19
N ASP A 341 21.99 -1.58 6.28
CA ASP A 341 21.20 -1.54 5.05
C ASP A 341 21.12 -2.97 4.48
N GLU A 342 20.23 -3.23 3.53
CA GLU A 342 20.15 -4.53 2.86
C GLU A 342 21.45 -4.84 2.09
N ILE A 343 21.78 -6.13 1.92
CA ILE A 343 22.94 -6.56 1.15
C ILE A 343 22.51 -7.37 -0.07
N ILE A 344 23.04 -6.99 -1.23
CA ILE A 344 22.96 -7.77 -2.46
C ILE A 344 24.38 -8.24 -2.79
N TRP A 345 24.54 -9.52 -3.09
CA TRP A 345 25.79 -10.10 -3.54
C TRP A 345 25.72 -10.48 -5.02
N ARG A 346 26.87 -10.39 -5.67
CA ARG A 346 27.08 -10.82 -7.06
C ARG A 346 28.24 -11.82 -7.12
N SER A 347 28.05 -12.89 -7.89
CA SER A 347 29.08 -13.87 -8.23
C SER A 347 29.17 -13.99 -9.76
N THR A 348 30.36 -14.27 -10.26
CA THR A 348 30.64 -14.52 -11.70
C THR A 348 31.29 -15.88 -11.95
N ASP A 349 31.35 -16.74 -10.92
CA ASP A 349 32.01 -18.04 -10.91
C ASP A 349 31.14 -19.14 -10.26
N SER A 350 29.84 -19.08 -10.52
CA SER A 350 28.83 -20.03 -10.08
C SER A 350 28.74 -20.14 -8.55
N GLY A 351 28.96 -19.04 -7.84
CA GLY A 351 28.87 -18.92 -6.38
C GLY A 351 30.13 -19.39 -5.63
N ALA A 352 31.27 -19.55 -6.31
CA ALA A 352 32.51 -19.89 -5.62
C ALA A 352 33.07 -18.69 -4.85
N THR A 353 32.91 -17.47 -5.39
CA THR A 353 33.22 -16.21 -4.72
C THR A 353 32.10 -15.20 -4.88
N TRP A 354 32.02 -14.25 -3.95
CA TRP A 354 30.97 -13.24 -3.88
C TRP A 354 31.54 -11.85 -3.63
N SER A 355 30.96 -10.85 -4.31
CA SER A 355 31.18 -9.42 -4.04
C SER A 355 29.87 -8.81 -3.53
N PRO A 356 29.87 -8.15 -2.35
CA PRO A 356 28.70 -7.46 -1.84
C PRO A 356 28.54 -6.07 -2.47
N ILE A 357 27.33 -5.49 -2.41
CA ILE A 357 27.05 -4.13 -2.93
C ILE A 357 27.61 -3.01 -2.03
N TRP A 358 27.93 -3.36 -0.78
CA TRP A 358 28.69 -2.53 0.16
C TRP A 358 29.42 -3.45 1.15
N GLU A 359 30.50 -2.97 1.75
CA GLU A 359 31.16 -3.66 2.86
C GLU A 359 31.69 -2.68 3.91
N TRP A 360 31.94 -3.17 5.12
CA TRP A 360 32.65 -2.39 6.13
C TRP A 360 34.10 -2.19 5.71
N ASN A 361 34.55 -0.93 5.63
CA ASN A 361 35.98 -0.61 5.55
C ASN A 361 36.60 -0.70 6.95
N ALA A 362 36.09 0.15 7.85
CA ALA A 362 36.36 0.13 9.28
C ALA A 362 35.17 0.81 9.97
N TYR A 363 34.50 0.13 10.88
CA TYR A 363 33.32 0.68 11.55
C TYR A 363 33.61 2.08 12.14
N PRO A 364 32.74 3.09 11.92
CA PRO A 364 31.43 3.04 11.23
C PRO A 364 31.46 3.36 9.72
N SER A 365 32.64 3.38 9.08
CA SER A 365 32.80 3.70 7.65
C SER A 365 32.49 2.51 6.73
N ILE A 366 31.64 2.75 5.73
CA ILE A 366 31.21 1.78 4.71
C ILE A 366 31.83 2.14 3.36
N ASN A 367 32.35 1.12 2.66
CA ASN A 367 32.61 1.21 1.23
C ASN A 367 31.31 0.90 0.48
N TYR A 368 30.79 1.88 -0.26
CA TYR A 368 29.62 1.68 -1.11
C TYR A 368 30.07 1.40 -2.54
N TYR A 369 29.62 0.27 -3.10
CA TYR A 369 29.91 -0.13 -4.48
C TYR A 369 28.77 0.22 -5.42
N TYR A 370 28.10 1.33 -5.12
CA TYR A 370 27.04 1.88 -5.93
C TYR A 370 26.98 3.40 -5.89
N LYS A 371 26.39 3.97 -6.93
CA LYS A 371 25.86 5.33 -6.99
C LYS A 371 24.35 5.27 -6.75
N PHE A 372 23.78 6.30 -6.16
CA PHE A 372 22.37 6.33 -5.81
C PHE A 372 21.65 7.45 -6.55
N ASP A 373 20.63 7.12 -7.35
CA ASP A 373 19.83 8.06 -8.15
C ASP A 373 18.33 7.89 -7.87
N ILE A 374 17.79 8.80 -7.08
CA ILE A 374 16.36 8.87 -6.73
C ILE A 374 15.69 10.11 -7.32
N THR A 375 16.20 10.64 -8.42
CA THR A 375 15.65 11.87 -9.05
C THR A 375 14.16 11.75 -9.41
N ASN A 376 13.68 10.54 -9.72
CA ASN A 376 12.28 10.25 -10.02
C ASN A 376 11.36 10.15 -8.78
N ALA A 377 11.93 10.00 -7.58
CA ALA A 377 11.21 9.87 -6.32
C ALA A 377 12.10 10.38 -5.15
N PRO A 378 12.33 11.70 -5.05
CA PRO A 378 13.34 12.22 -4.12
C PRO A 378 13.02 11.97 -2.65
N TRP A 379 11.74 11.72 -2.33
CA TRP A 379 11.29 11.41 -0.98
C TRP A 379 11.80 10.07 -0.43
N LEU A 380 12.35 9.17 -1.27
CA LEU A 380 12.89 7.86 -0.85
C LEU A 380 14.02 7.96 0.18
N VAL A 381 14.65 9.13 0.31
CA VAL A 381 15.58 9.42 1.40
C VAL A 381 15.04 10.59 2.21
N ASP A 382 14.85 10.36 3.51
CA ASP A 382 14.57 11.45 4.44
C ASP A 382 15.83 12.30 4.64
N THR A 383 15.88 13.43 3.93
CA THR A 383 17.00 14.38 4.00
C THR A 383 17.13 15.08 5.36
N THR A 384 16.15 14.88 6.25
CA THR A 384 16.13 15.41 7.62
C THR A 384 16.53 14.38 8.68
N SER A 385 16.74 13.12 8.28
CA SER A 385 17.15 12.06 9.19
C SER A 385 18.50 12.36 9.84
N THR A 386 18.61 12.10 11.13
CA THR A 386 19.85 12.18 11.91
C THR A 386 20.45 10.80 12.18
N ALA A 387 19.94 9.74 11.54
CA ALA A 387 20.48 8.39 11.70
C ALA A 387 21.89 8.30 11.10
N ASP A 388 22.78 7.57 11.79
CA ASP A 388 24.15 7.32 11.30
C ASP A 388 24.16 6.55 9.96
N PHE A 389 23.15 5.69 9.77
CA PHE A 389 22.93 4.91 8.55
C PHE A 389 21.50 5.09 8.07
N VAL A 390 21.35 5.50 6.81
CA VAL A 390 20.06 5.57 6.11
C VAL A 390 20.05 4.46 5.08
N ALA A 391 19.06 3.57 5.16
CA ALA A 391 18.88 2.49 4.20
C ALA A 391 18.65 3.07 2.79
N LYS A 392 19.44 2.60 1.82
CA LYS A 392 19.42 3.05 0.42
C LYS A 392 19.28 1.88 -0.54
N VAL A 393 19.94 0.74 -0.25
CA VAL A 393 19.76 -0.49 -1.02
C VAL A 393 18.32 -0.94 -0.89
N GLY A 394 17.75 -0.92 0.32
CA GLY A 394 16.33 -1.14 0.56
C GLY A 394 16.08 -2.12 1.70
N TRP A 395 14.99 -2.86 1.60
CA TRP A 395 14.57 -3.92 2.51
C TRP A 395 13.48 -4.75 1.82
N MET A 396 13.20 -5.95 2.33
CA MET A 396 12.23 -6.90 1.79
C MET A 396 12.58 -7.31 0.34
N VAL A 397 13.86 -7.48 0.02
CA VAL A 397 14.33 -7.74 -1.36
C VAL A 397 14.10 -9.21 -1.74
N GLU A 398 12.85 -9.51 -2.07
CA GLU A 398 12.38 -10.81 -2.57
C GLU A 398 12.36 -10.86 -4.10
N ALA A 399 12.07 -9.73 -4.76
CA ALA A 399 12.18 -9.61 -6.20
C ALA A 399 13.58 -9.13 -6.58
N LEU A 400 14.31 -9.94 -7.35
CA LEU A 400 15.60 -9.58 -7.93
C LEU A 400 15.71 -10.26 -9.29
N SER A 401 16.03 -9.50 -10.34
CA SER A 401 16.04 -10.01 -11.71
C SER A 401 17.06 -9.31 -12.57
N ILE A 402 17.80 -10.09 -13.35
CA ILE A 402 18.62 -9.61 -14.49
C ILE A 402 17.79 -9.84 -15.76
N ASP A 403 17.76 -8.86 -16.65
CA ASP A 403 17.11 -8.98 -17.96
C ASP A 403 17.79 -10.11 -18.76
N PRO A 404 17.04 -11.12 -19.22
CA PRO A 404 17.60 -12.26 -19.94
C PRO A 404 18.25 -11.88 -21.29
N PHE A 405 18.03 -10.65 -21.79
CA PHE A 405 18.59 -10.12 -23.03
C PHE A 405 19.60 -8.99 -22.83
N ASP A 406 19.85 -8.59 -21.59
CA ASP A 406 20.76 -7.50 -21.28
C ASP A 406 21.36 -7.66 -19.87
N SER A 407 22.58 -8.20 -19.80
CA SER A 407 23.32 -8.35 -18.53
C SER A 407 23.54 -7.04 -17.76
N ASN A 408 23.32 -5.87 -18.35
CA ASN A 408 23.39 -4.59 -17.65
C ASN A 408 22.05 -4.17 -17.02
N HIS A 409 20.93 -4.63 -17.57
CA HIS A 409 19.60 -4.26 -17.09
C HIS A 409 19.19 -5.20 -15.96
N TRP A 410 18.99 -4.63 -14.78
CA TRP A 410 18.58 -5.38 -13.60
C TRP A 410 17.58 -4.57 -12.80
N LEU A 411 16.65 -5.27 -12.17
CA LEU A 411 15.58 -4.70 -11.37
C LEU A 411 15.43 -5.49 -10.07
N TYR A 412 15.07 -4.81 -9.00
CA TYR A 412 14.71 -5.44 -7.75
C TYR A 412 13.63 -4.62 -7.02
N GLY A 413 12.72 -5.32 -6.37
CA GLY A 413 11.66 -4.73 -5.57
C GLY A 413 12.09 -4.57 -4.12
N THR A 414 11.59 -3.53 -3.47
CA THR A 414 11.73 -3.31 -2.02
C THR A 414 10.33 -3.12 -1.42
N GLY A 415 10.26 -2.97 -0.10
CA GLY A 415 9.01 -2.57 0.58
C GLY A 415 8.47 -1.18 0.22
N ALA A 416 9.15 -0.40 -0.62
CA ALA A 416 8.73 0.96 -0.99
C ALA A 416 8.86 1.31 -2.48
N THR A 417 9.67 0.62 -3.28
CA THR A 417 9.96 0.98 -4.67
C THR A 417 10.49 -0.20 -5.49
N ILE A 418 10.63 0.02 -6.80
CA ILE A 418 11.53 -0.75 -7.67
C ILE A 418 12.82 0.06 -7.86
N TYR A 419 13.95 -0.60 -7.63
CA TYR A 419 15.28 -0.11 -7.95
C TYR A 419 15.90 -0.94 -9.08
N GLY A 420 16.94 -0.40 -9.70
CA GLY A 420 17.70 -1.09 -10.73
C GLY A 420 18.59 -0.13 -11.51
N SER A 421 19.16 -0.62 -12.61
CA SER A 421 19.86 0.21 -13.59
C SER A 421 20.11 -0.53 -14.89
N HIS A 422 20.80 0.14 -15.81
CA HIS A 422 21.31 -0.39 -17.08
C HIS A 422 22.85 -0.39 -17.11
N ASP A 423 23.49 -0.66 -15.97
CA ASP A 423 24.95 -0.62 -15.84
C ASP A 423 25.57 -1.72 -14.94
N LEU A 424 24.86 -2.84 -14.75
CA LEU A 424 25.28 -3.90 -13.81
C LEU A 424 26.70 -4.46 -14.06
N LEU A 425 27.17 -4.52 -15.30
CA LEU A 425 28.53 -5.01 -15.61
C LEU A 425 29.65 -4.10 -15.08
N ASN A 426 29.33 -2.86 -14.70
CA ASN A 426 30.28 -1.97 -14.05
C ASN A 426 30.68 -2.44 -12.65
N TRP A 427 29.89 -3.32 -12.02
CA TRP A 427 30.25 -3.99 -10.78
C TRP A 427 31.51 -4.87 -10.96
N ASP A 428 31.58 -5.62 -12.06
CA ASP A 428 32.70 -6.55 -12.33
C ASP A 428 34.00 -5.82 -12.70
N THR A 429 33.90 -4.58 -13.21
CA THR A 429 35.04 -3.84 -13.80
C THR A 429 35.50 -2.66 -12.95
N SER A 430 34.57 -1.77 -12.59
CA SER A 430 34.84 -0.56 -11.80
C SER A 430 34.40 -0.68 -10.34
N HIS A 431 33.80 -1.81 -9.98
CA HIS A 431 33.26 -2.06 -8.64
C HIS A 431 32.25 -0.99 -8.20
N SER A 432 31.42 -0.55 -9.14
CA SER A 432 30.41 0.47 -8.92
C SER A 432 29.25 0.30 -9.89
N VAL A 433 28.04 0.08 -9.37
CA VAL A 433 26.78 0.03 -10.14
C VAL A 433 25.91 1.25 -9.82
N THR A 434 24.88 1.54 -10.59
CA THR A 434 23.86 2.51 -10.19
C THR A 434 22.68 1.79 -9.52
N VAL A 435 22.22 2.31 -8.37
CA VAL A 435 20.92 2.00 -7.77
C VAL A 435 20.01 3.17 -8.06
N LYS A 436 19.13 3.01 -9.07
CA LYS A 436 18.23 4.06 -9.56
C LYS A 436 16.77 3.71 -9.27
N SER A 437 15.96 4.68 -8.84
CA SER A 437 14.51 4.50 -8.72
C SER A 437 13.86 4.37 -10.11
N LEU A 438 13.32 3.18 -10.38
CA LEU A 438 12.73 2.78 -11.66
C LEU A 438 11.27 2.35 -11.50
N ALA A 439 10.53 2.99 -10.59
CA ALA A 439 9.11 2.74 -10.34
C ALA A 439 8.19 3.85 -10.87
N ASN A 440 8.61 4.60 -11.90
CA ASN A 440 7.75 5.63 -12.49
C ASN A 440 6.50 5.00 -13.12
N GLY A 441 5.30 5.52 -12.84
CA GLY A 441 4.03 4.94 -13.30
C GLY A 441 3.45 3.85 -12.39
N LEU A 442 4.26 3.27 -11.49
CA LEU A 442 3.79 2.43 -10.39
C LEU A 442 3.38 3.34 -9.23
N GLU A 443 2.19 3.12 -8.69
CA GLU A 443 1.61 3.86 -7.56
C GLU A 443 0.90 2.84 -6.67
N GLU A 444 1.39 2.63 -5.44
CA GLU A 444 0.97 1.49 -4.61
C GLU A 444 0.64 1.85 -3.15
N THR A 445 0.60 3.14 -2.83
CA THR A 445 0.31 3.56 -1.46
C THR A 445 -1.11 3.21 -1.01
N SER A 446 -1.25 2.91 0.29
CA SER A 446 -2.54 2.84 0.98
C SER A 446 -2.92 4.21 1.54
N VAL A 447 -3.90 4.88 0.92
CA VAL A 447 -4.25 6.26 1.25
C VAL A 447 -5.22 6.33 2.42
N GLN A 448 -4.83 7.02 3.49
CA GLN A 448 -5.56 7.07 4.76
C GLN A 448 -6.49 8.28 4.90
N SER A 449 -6.11 9.40 4.27
CA SER A 449 -6.88 10.64 4.25
C SER A 449 -6.40 11.56 3.12
N LEU A 450 -7.34 12.31 2.54
CA LEU A 450 -7.08 13.32 1.51
C LEU A 450 -7.66 14.65 1.97
N LEU A 451 -6.84 15.69 1.94
CA LEU A 451 -7.23 17.00 2.41
C LEU A 451 -6.92 18.08 1.35
N VAL A 452 -7.98 18.76 0.90
CA VAL A 452 -7.91 19.92 0.01
C VAL A 452 -8.26 21.17 0.82
N VAL A 453 -7.30 22.07 0.99
CA VAL A 453 -7.44 23.23 1.88
C VAL A 453 -7.58 24.51 1.07
N PRO A 454 -8.58 25.36 1.34
CA PRO A 454 -8.70 26.65 0.67
C PRO A 454 -7.44 27.51 0.82
N GLY A 455 -6.79 27.86 -0.29
CA GLY A 455 -5.56 28.65 -0.31
C GLY A 455 -4.26 27.86 -0.08
N GLY A 456 -4.34 26.54 0.12
CA GLY A 456 -3.20 25.64 0.27
C GLY A 456 -2.68 25.05 -1.04
N PRO A 457 -1.80 24.04 -0.97
CA PRO A 457 -1.41 23.26 -2.16
C PRO A 457 -2.62 22.52 -2.76
N PRO A 458 -2.55 22.08 -4.02
CA PRO A 458 -3.59 21.27 -4.67
C PRO A 458 -4.13 20.12 -3.83
N LEU A 459 -3.26 19.44 -3.08
CA LEU A 459 -3.62 18.30 -2.25
C LEU A 459 -2.60 18.06 -1.12
N LEU A 460 -3.10 17.70 0.06
CA LEU A 460 -2.34 17.01 1.10
C LEU A 460 -2.83 15.56 1.20
N SER A 461 -1.90 14.61 1.32
CA SER A 461 -2.24 13.19 1.45
C SER A 461 -1.61 12.57 2.69
N ALA A 462 -2.41 11.85 3.46
CA ALA A 462 -1.94 10.93 4.49
C ALA A 462 -1.91 9.53 3.89
N VAL A 463 -0.76 8.84 3.98
CA VAL A 463 -0.59 7.49 3.42
C VAL A 463 0.06 6.56 4.45
N GLY A 464 -0.15 5.26 4.26
CA GLY A 464 0.59 4.23 4.99
C GLY A 464 2.07 4.20 4.60
N ASP A 465 2.90 3.70 5.51
CA ASP A 465 4.32 3.35 5.38
C ASP A 465 5.32 4.49 5.09
N ILE A 466 4.96 5.42 4.21
CA ILE A 466 5.79 6.55 3.77
C ILE A 466 5.25 7.91 4.23
N GLY A 467 4.42 7.88 5.28
CA GLY A 467 3.93 9.05 6.01
C GLY A 467 2.84 9.82 5.29
N GLY A 468 3.21 10.66 4.32
CA GLY A 468 2.30 11.61 3.68
C GLY A 468 3.00 12.78 3.01
N PHE A 469 2.28 13.50 2.16
CA PHE A 469 2.87 14.49 1.25
C PHE A 469 2.05 15.76 1.11
N SER A 470 2.77 16.84 0.85
CA SER A 470 2.22 18.07 0.27
C SER A 470 2.47 18.08 -1.24
N HIS A 471 1.40 18.05 -2.03
CA HIS A 471 1.47 17.97 -3.49
C HIS A 471 1.38 19.37 -4.09
N ALA A 472 2.53 20.02 -4.29
CA ALA A 472 2.60 21.32 -4.97
C ALA A 472 2.20 21.23 -6.45
N SER A 473 2.36 20.05 -7.06
CA SER A 473 1.90 19.68 -8.39
C SER A 473 1.36 18.26 -8.32
N LEU A 474 0.34 17.94 -9.12
CA LEU A 474 -0.21 16.59 -9.21
C LEU A 474 0.61 15.68 -10.14
N ASP A 475 1.55 16.25 -10.91
CA ASP A 475 2.31 15.53 -11.95
C ASP A 475 3.81 15.42 -11.63
N VAL A 476 4.25 15.91 -10.47
CA VAL A 476 5.65 15.94 -10.04
C VAL A 476 5.75 15.28 -8.67
N ALA A 477 6.66 14.33 -8.52
CA ALA A 477 6.92 13.65 -7.26
C ALA A 477 7.29 14.65 -6.15
N PRO A 478 6.70 14.55 -4.95
CA PRO A 478 7.10 15.34 -3.80
C PRO A 478 8.59 15.13 -3.48
N THR A 479 9.27 16.18 -3.02
CA THR A 479 10.69 16.08 -2.69
C THR A 479 10.96 15.42 -1.35
N GLN A 480 9.98 15.40 -0.45
CA GLN A 480 10.12 14.97 0.94
C GLN A 480 8.75 14.61 1.52
N ALA A 481 8.68 13.54 2.30
CA ALA A 481 7.49 13.21 3.10
C ALA A 481 7.32 14.18 4.29
N PHE A 482 6.16 14.15 4.96
CA PHE A 482 5.98 14.92 6.18
C PHE A 482 7.05 14.58 7.23
N HIS A 483 7.70 15.61 7.76
CA HIS A 483 8.74 15.51 8.78
C HIS A 483 8.49 16.54 9.90
N THR A 484 9.29 16.46 10.97
CA THR A 484 9.17 17.30 12.18
C THR A 484 7.75 17.30 12.78
N PRO A 485 7.26 16.13 13.22
CA PRO A 485 7.90 14.81 13.29
C PRO A 485 7.66 13.93 12.06
N THR A 486 8.55 12.95 11.82
CA THR A 486 8.40 11.92 10.77
C THR A 486 7.54 10.76 11.29
N TYR A 487 6.59 10.32 10.47
CA TYR A 487 5.69 9.19 10.78
C TYR A 487 5.87 8.09 9.75
N GLY A 488 5.78 6.83 10.19
CA GLY A 488 5.65 5.70 9.27
C GLY A 488 4.32 5.79 8.51
N SER A 489 3.20 5.89 9.23
CA SER A 489 1.89 6.14 8.62
C SER A 489 1.23 7.38 9.20
N THR A 490 0.77 8.29 8.35
CA THR A 490 -0.17 9.35 8.80
C THR A 490 -1.58 8.79 8.72
N LYS A 491 -2.35 8.87 9.82
CA LYS A 491 -3.70 8.28 9.92
C LYS A 491 -4.80 9.21 9.44
N ASP A 492 -4.63 10.51 9.67
CA ASP A 492 -5.63 11.50 9.30
C ASP A 492 -5.10 12.94 9.30
N LEU A 493 -5.84 13.81 8.61
CA LEU A 493 -5.57 15.22 8.41
C LEU A 493 -6.88 16.01 8.55
N ASP A 494 -6.84 17.16 9.23
CA ASP A 494 -7.96 18.11 9.22
C ASP A 494 -7.50 19.57 9.31
N TYR A 495 -8.32 20.50 8.84
CA TYR A 495 -8.03 21.93 8.87
C TYR A 495 -9.09 22.73 9.65
N ALA A 496 -8.65 23.86 10.18
CA ALA A 496 -9.51 24.81 10.88
C ALA A 496 -10.25 25.72 9.87
N GLY A 497 -11.58 25.63 9.82
CA GLY A 497 -12.36 26.27 8.75
C GLY A 497 -12.35 27.82 8.72
N ASN A 498 -12.23 28.49 9.88
CA ASN A 498 -12.07 29.94 9.96
C ASN A 498 -10.61 30.39 9.82
N LYS A 499 -9.65 29.47 9.96
CA LYS A 499 -8.21 29.73 9.84
C LYS A 499 -7.52 28.63 9.01
N PRO A 500 -7.83 28.49 7.71
CA PRO A 500 -7.48 27.31 6.92
C PRO A 500 -5.98 27.05 6.76
N ALA A 501 -5.12 28.04 7.01
CA ALA A 501 -3.68 27.81 7.09
C ALA A 501 -3.27 26.83 8.20
N ASN A 502 -4.13 26.65 9.21
CA ASN A 502 -3.89 25.77 10.35
C ASN A 502 -4.45 24.37 10.09
N ILE A 503 -3.56 23.39 10.18
CA ILE A 503 -3.83 21.98 9.88
C ILE A 503 -3.30 21.15 11.03
N VAL A 504 -4.02 20.09 11.39
CA VAL A 504 -3.56 19.03 12.29
C VAL A 504 -3.37 17.74 11.50
N ARG A 505 -2.34 16.98 11.85
CA ARG A 505 -2.17 15.59 11.42
C ARG A 505 -1.87 14.69 12.61
N SER A 506 -2.24 13.43 12.49
CA SER A 506 -1.92 12.36 13.43
C SER A 506 -1.22 11.22 12.70
N GLY A 507 -0.26 10.55 13.34
CA GLY A 507 0.40 9.41 12.71
C GLY A 507 1.37 8.68 13.62
N GLU A 508 1.82 7.53 13.13
CA GLU A 508 2.54 6.53 13.90
C GLU A 508 4.03 6.85 13.99
N SER A 509 4.54 6.87 15.23
CA SER A 509 5.97 6.94 15.52
C SER A 509 6.26 6.31 16.87
N SER A 510 7.37 5.58 16.97
CA SER A 510 7.88 5.03 18.23
C SER A 510 8.76 6.03 19.00
N THR A 511 9.22 7.11 18.36
CA THR A 511 10.24 8.02 18.90
C THR A 511 9.80 9.48 18.94
N ALA A 512 8.63 9.82 18.39
CA ALA A 512 8.15 11.20 18.29
C ALA A 512 6.70 11.36 18.75
N ILE A 513 6.30 12.60 19.06
CA ILE A 513 4.91 12.93 19.36
C ILE A 513 4.05 12.67 18.12
N GLN A 514 2.96 11.91 18.31
CA GLN A 514 2.14 11.34 17.24
C GLN A 514 1.02 12.27 16.74
N ILE A 515 1.04 13.54 17.19
CA ILE A 515 0.16 14.62 16.73
C ILE A 515 1.03 15.83 16.36
N ALA A 516 0.77 16.41 15.19
CA ALA A 516 1.50 17.58 14.70
C ALA A 516 0.56 18.62 14.11
N ILE A 517 0.97 19.89 14.19
CA ILE A 517 0.24 21.02 13.64
C ILE A 517 1.09 21.78 12.64
N SER A 518 0.43 22.37 11.66
CA SER A 518 0.98 23.32 10.69
C SER A 518 0.17 24.61 10.75
N SER A 519 0.82 25.75 10.51
CA SER A 519 0.19 27.08 10.39
C SER A 519 0.38 27.71 9.00
N ASN A 520 0.89 26.93 8.04
CA ASN A 520 1.19 27.35 6.67
C ASN A 520 0.74 26.30 5.65
N PHE A 521 -0.49 25.80 5.80
CA PHE A 521 -1.12 24.86 4.86
C PHE A 521 -0.36 23.54 4.67
N GLY A 522 0.33 23.06 5.70
CA GLY A 522 1.11 21.82 5.63
C GLY A 522 2.50 21.99 5.02
N GLY A 523 2.98 23.22 4.79
CA GLY A 523 4.33 23.48 4.30
C GLY A 523 5.42 23.16 5.30
N SER A 524 5.16 23.33 6.60
CA SER A 524 6.01 22.89 7.70
C SER A 524 5.16 22.44 8.89
N TRP A 525 5.71 21.53 9.70
CA TRP A 525 5.03 20.92 10.83
C TRP A 525 5.79 21.14 12.14
N ASN A 526 5.05 21.12 13.25
CA ASN A 526 5.60 21.10 14.60
C ASN A 526 4.86 20.05 15.44
N PRO A 527 5.54 19.36 16.36
CA PRO A 527 4.88 18.55 17.37
C PRO A 527 3.82 19.34 18.14
N TYR A 528 2.64 18.75 18.35
CA TYR A 528 1.61 19.34 19.20
C TYR A 528 1.85 18.95 20.66
N TYR A 529 2.39 19.86 21.46
CA TYR A 529 2.80 19.57 22.85
C TYR A 529 1.64 19.35 23.85
N GLY A 530 0.38 19.46 23.41
CA GLY A 530 -0.75 18.92 24.18
C GLY A 530 -0.80 17.38 24.15
N ALA A 531 -0.07 16.74 23.24
CA ALA A 531 0.16 15.29 23.21
C ALA A 531 1.52 14.91 23.83
N SER A 532 1.60 13.69 24.32
CA SER A 532 2.83 13.02 24.75
C SER A 532 3.27 11.97 23.71
N LEU A 533 4.44 11.35 23.91
CA LEU A 533 4.89 10.19 23.12
C LEU A 533 3.93 9.00 23.22
N THR A 534 3.16 8.91 24.31
CA THR A 534 2.21 7.82 24.56
C THR A 534 0.80 8.12 24.09
N THR A 535 0.52 9.33 23.59
CA THR A 535 -0.79 9.65 23.02
C THR A 535 -0.89 8.96 21.66
N ALA A 536 -1.67 7.89 21.57
CA ALA A 536 -1.77 7.14 20.32
C ALA A 536 -2.51 7.94 19.22
N PRO A 537 -2.12 7.76 17.95
CA PRO A 537 -2.71 8.48 16.83
C PRO A 537 -4.09 7.91 16.49
N GLY A 538 -4.78 8.57 15.56
CA GLY A 538 -6.08 8.13 15.06
C GLY A 538 -6.78 9.24 14.27
N LYS A 539 -8.10 9.18 14.09
CA LYS A 539 -8.82 10.23 13.33
C LYS A 539 -8.82 11.56 14.09
N VAL A 540 -8.72 12.68 13.38
CA VAL A 540 -8.64 14.02 14.00
C VAL A 540 -9.68 14.98 13.44
N ALA A 541 -10.22 15.84 14.31
CA ALA A 541 -11.06 16.96 13.93
C ALA A 541 -10.52 18.24 14.60
N PHE A 542 -10.29 19.29 13.80
CA PHE A 542 -9.74 20.57 14.25
C PHE A 542 -10.83 21.63 14.29
N SER A 543 -11.01 22.30 15.43
CA SER A 543 -12.04 23.34 15.58
C SER A 543 -11.89 24.46 14.56
N ALA A 544 -12.99 25.15 14.24
CA ALA A 544 -13.02 26.21 13.25
C ALA A 544 -11.94 27.27 13.46
N ASP A 545 -11.62 27.62 14.71
CA ASP A 545 -10.67 28.67 15.09
C ASP A 545 -9.26 28.15 15.45
N ALA A 546 -8.99 26.87 15.19
CA ALA A 546 -7.69 26.22 15.39
C ALA A 546 -7.22 26.15 16.87
N ASP A 547 -8.15 26.05 17.82
CA ASP A 547 -7.86 26.07 19.26
C ASP A 547 -8.17 24.75 19.98
N THR A 548 -8.85 23.81 19.32
CA THR A 548 -9.32 22.57 19.94
C THR A 548 -9.15 21.40 18.97
N ILE A 549 -8.47 20.35 19.42
CA ILE A 549 -8.28 19.10 18.68
C ILE A 549 -9.09 17.99 19.35
N LEU A 550 -10.03 17.42 18.62
CA LEU A 550 -10.67 16.15 18.97
C LEU A 550 -9.93 15.02 18.25
N LEU A 551 -9.45 14.05 19.00
CA LEU A 551 -8.70 12.89 18.52
C LEU A 551 -9.50 11.63 18.87
N MET A 552 -9.81 10.80 17.87
CA MET A 552 -10.27 9.44 18.09
C MET A 552 -9.03 8.53 18.13
N SER A 553 -8.42 8.38 19.30
CA SER A 553 -7.21 7.56 19.51
C SER A 553 -7.51 6.09 19.22
N GLY A 554 -6.59 5.43 18.51
CA GLY A 554 -6.67 4.00 18.22
C GLY A 554 -6.65 3.11 19.46
N THR A 555 -6.14 3.60 20.60
CA THR A 555 -6.05 2.83 21.86
C THR A 555 -6.91 3.40 22.98
N ASP A 556 -7.00 4.72 23.08
CA ASP A 556 -7.59 5.40 24.25
C ASP A 556 -9.05 5.86 24.01
N GLY A 557 -9.56 5.67 22.79
CA GLY A 557 -10.85 6.20 22.38
C GLY A 557 -10.83 7.73 22.19
N PRO A 558 -11.95 8.42 22.38
CA PRO A 558 -12.04 9.85 22.10
C PRO A 558 -11.34 10.70 23.18
N LEU A 559 -10.43 11.56 22.72
CA LEU A 559 -9.67 12.50 23.51
C LEU A 559 -9.87 13.93 22.97
N ILE A 560 -9.86 14.92 23.87
CA ILE A 560 -9.96 16.35 23.52
C ILE A 560 -8.77 17.11 24.11
N SER A 561 -8.22 18.04 23.34
CA SER A 561 -7.22 18.99 23.81
C SER A 561 -7.63 20.40 23.39
N LYS A 562 -7.61 21.35 24.33
CA LYS A 562 -7.98 22.76 24.13
C LYS A 562 -6.82 23.66 24.47
N ASN A 563 -6.52 24.63 23.61
CA ASN A 563 -5.46 25.62 23.81
C ASN A 563 -4.15 24.97 24.28
N VAL A 564 -3.68 23.94 23.57
CA VAL A 564 -2.47 23.17 23.89
C VAL A 564 -2.44 22.48 25.27
N ALA A 565 -3.57 22.37 25.97
CA ALA A 565 -3.68 21.56 27.18
C ALA A 565 -3.45 20.07 26.89
N THR A 566 -3.06 19.29 27.91
CA THR A 566 -2.95 17.83 27.77
C THR A 566 -4.28 17.21 27.34
N PHE A 567 -4.24 16.18 26.48
CA PHE A 567 -5.43 15.46 26.08
C PHE A 567 -6.18 14.86 27.28
N ALA A 568 -7.51 15.01 27.27
CA ALA A 568 -8.43 14.47 28.26
C ALA A 568 -9.48 13.58 27.60
N ALA A 569 -9.91 12.52 28.28
CA ALA A 569 -10.91 11.59 27.76
C ALA A 569 -12.30 12.24 27.60
N VAL A 570 -13.03 11.84 26.56
CA VAL A 570 -14.40 12.27 26.26
C VAL A 570 -15.36 11.07 26.34
N PRO A 571 -15.65 10.52 27.54
CA PRO A 571 -16.38 9.27 27.68
C PRO A 571 -17.83 9.32 27.18
N SER A 572 -18.37 10.53 26.96
CA SER A 572 -19.70 10.75 26.38
C SER A 572 -19.78 10.44 24.88
N LEU A 573 -18.64 10.23 24.20
CA LEU A 573 -18.57 9.78 22.82
C LEU A 573 -18.05 8.32 22.80
N PRO A 574 -18.65 7.41 22.01
CA PRO A 574 -18.15 6.04 21.92
C PRO A 574 -16.76 5.96 21.25
N SER A 575 -15.95 4.99 21.66
CA SER A 575 -14.71 4.64 20.95
C SER A 575 -15.00 4.16 19.53
N GLY A 576 -14.12 4.49 18.59
CA GLY A 576 -14.29 4.17 17.16
C GLY A 576 -15.35 5.01 16.45
N ALA A 577 -15.91 6.05 17.07
CA ALA A 577 -16.88 6.92 16.40
C ALA A 577 -16.24 7.67 15.21
N ALA A 578 -16.99 7.83 14.12
CA ALA A 578 -16.68 8.82 13.09
C ALA A 578 -16.78 10.22 13.73
N ILE A 579 -15.83 11.11 13.46
CA ILE A 579 -15.77 12.45 14.05
C ILE A 579 -15.62 13.54 12.99
N ALA A 580 -16.13 14.73 13.30
CA ALA A 580 -15.91 15.94 12.51
C ALA A 580 -16.06 17.20 13.37
N SER A 581 -15.45 18.30 12.93
CA SER A 581 -15.66 19.64 13.50
C SER A 581 -16.51 20.50 12.56
N ASP A 582 -17.31 21.39 13.14
CA ASP A 582 -17.94 22.42 12.33
C ASP A 582 -16.88 23.39 11.79
N LYS A 583 -17.01 23.76 10.51
CA LYS A 583 -16.00 24.59 9.83
C LYS A 583 -16.23 26.09 9.99
N ARG A 584 -17.34 26.50 10.62
CA ARG A 584 -17.67 27.91 10.86
C ARG A 584 -17.95 28.23 12.33
N ASN A 585 -18.58 27.31 13.06
CA ASN A 585 -18.87 27.48 14.48
C ASN A 585 -17.88 26.70 15.35
N ASN A 586 -16.99 27.42 16.05
CA ASN A 586 -15.92 26.81 16.84
C ASN A 586 -16.40 25.92 18.00
N SER A 587 -17.63 26.09 18.46
CA SER A 587 -18.18 25.33 19.58
C SER A 587 -18.72 23.95 19.20
N TYR A 588 -18.90 23.66 17.91
CA TYR A 588 -19.59 22.45 17.47
C TYR A 588 -18.66 21.36 16.95
N PHE A 589 -18.84 20.17 17.51
CA PHE A 589 -18.23 18.92 17.05
C PHE A 589 -19.31 17.84 16.91
N TYR A 590 -19.05 16.88 16.03
CA TYR A 590 -19.99 15.84 15.65
C TYR A 590 -19.34 14.47 15.81
N GLY A 591 -20.16 13.48 16.21
CA GLY A 591 -19.76 12.10 16.39
C GLY A 591 -20.82 11.15 15.83
N GLY A 592 -20.40 9.99 15.33
CA GLY A 592 -21.29 8.97 14.78
C GLY A 592 -20.83 7.57 15.15
N SER A 593 -21.68 6.77 15.78
CA SER A 593 -21.33 5.40 16.20
C SER A 593 -22.59 4.56 16.36
N ALA A 594 -22.51 3.27 15.99
CA ALA A 594 -23.60 2.31 16.12
C ALA A 594 -24.94 2.85 15.54
N GLY A 595 -24.91 3.43 14.34
CA GLY A 595 -26.07 4.06 13.68
C GLY A 595 -26.65 5.29 14.39
N SER A 596 -25.98 5.83 15.41
CA SER A 596 -26.44 6.97 16.21
C SER A 596 -25.56 8.21 15.97
N PHE A 597 -26.18 9.39 16.00
CA PHE A 597 -25.48 10.67 15.86
C PHE A 597 -25.36 11.40 17.20
N TYR A 598 -24.22 12.05 17.41
CA TYR A 598 -23.82 12.72 18.63
C TYR A 598 -23.37 14.14 18.33
N VAL A 599 -23.76 15.09 19.18
CA VAL A 599 -23.40 16.51 19.03
C VAL A 599 -22.75 17.01 20.31
N SER A 600 -21.67 17.75 20.16
CA SER A 600 -21.10 18.60 21.18
C SER A 600 -21.28 20.05 20.77
N SER A 601 -21.81 20.89 21.67
CA SER A 601 -21.95 22.34 21.47
C SER A 601 -21.07 23.15 22.45
N ASN A 602 -20.13 22.49 23.11
CA ASN A 602 -19.22 23.08 24.10
C ASN A 602 -17.73 22.86 23.73
N GLY A 603 -17.46 22.79 22.43
CA GLY A 603 -16.12 22.59 21.89
C GLY A 603 -15.56 21.20 22.16
N GLY A 604 -16.38 20.15 22.00
CA GLY A 604 -15.94 18.76 22.07
C GLY A 604 -15.73 18.18 23.47
N VAL A 605 -16.10 18.89 24.54
CA VAL A 605 -15.89 18.42 25.94
C VAL A 605 -16.88 17.32 26.30
N THR A 606 -18.13 17.48 25.90
CA THR A 606 -19.18 16.46 26.10
C THR A 606 -20.04 16.34 24.85
N PHE A 607 -20.47 15.12 24.56
CA PHE A 607 -21.35 14.78 23.46
C PHE A 607 -22.70 14.28 23.98
N THR A 608 -23.77 14.63 23.29
CA THR A 608 -25.11 14.10 23.54
C THR A 608 -25.60 13.38 22.30
N LYS A 609 -26.13 12.16 22.44
CA LYS A 609 -26.82 11.46 21.36
C LYS A 609 -28.08 12.23 21.00
N THR A 610 -28.19 12.70 19.76
CA THR A 610 -29.34 13.48 19.28
C THR A 610 -30.36 12.62 18.55
N VAL A 611 -29.91 11.71 17.68
CA VAL A 611 -30.80 10.92 16.82
C VAL A 611 -30.22 9.55 16.49
N ALA A 612 -31.07 8.62 16.07
CA ALA A 612 -30.68 7.39 15.37
C ALA A 612 -30.88 7.58 13.85
N LEU A 613 -29.91 7.17 13.05
CA LEU A 613 -29.89 7.35 11.59
C LEU A 613 -30.63 6.19 10.90
N GLY A 614 -31.95 6.22 10.93
CA GLY A 614 -32.80 5.20 10.33
C GLY A 614 -32.54 3.81 10.92
N SER A 615 -32.37 2.80 10.06
CA SER A 615 -32.06 1.42 10.44
C SER A 615 -30.56 1.10 10.48
N SER A 616 -29.71 2.12 10.34
CA SER A 616 -28.25 1.96 10.30
C SER A 616 -27.73 1.29 11.57
N THR A 617 -26.71 0.45 11.41
CA THR A 617 -25.91 -0.09 12.52
C THR A 617 -24.49 0.49 12.57
N LEU A 618 -24.08 1.25 11.56
CA LEU A 618 -22.74 1.82 11.43
C LEU A 618 -22.78 3.22 10.82
N VAL A 619 -22.01 4.16 11.39
CA VAL A 619 -21.74 5.47 10.76
C VAL A 619 -20.34 5.43 10.16
N ASN A 620 -20.24 5.56 8.84
CA ASN A 620 -18.99 5.42 8.10
C ASN A 620 -18.20 6.73 8.10
N GLN A 621 -18.84 7.84 7.72
CA GLN A 621 -18.16 9.14 7.66
C GLN A 621 -19.13 10.29 7.96
N ILE A 622 -18.59 11.35 8.56
CA ILE A 622 -19.28 12.64 8.73
C ILE A 622 -18.53 13.69 7.92
N ARG A 623 -19.26 14.48 7.13
CA ARG A 623 -18.73 15.68 6.46
C ARG A 623 -19.58 16.88 6.81
N VAL A 624 -18.92 18.00 7.04
CA VAL A 624 -19.58 19.27 7.37
C VAL A 624 -19.39 20.24 6.21
N HIS A 625 -20.43 21.00 5.91
CA HIS A 625 -20.36 22.02 4.87
C HIS A 625 -19.23 23.03 5.19
N PRO A 626 -18.31 23.31 4.24
CA PRO A 626 -17.11 24.10 4.54
C PRO A 626 -17.42 25.57 4.84
N THR A 627 -18.61 26.06 4.43
CA THR A 627 -18.98 27.48 4.58
C THR A 627 -20.28 27.76 5.32
N VAL A 628 -21.03 26.74 5.75
CA VAL A 628 -22.36 26.89 6.39
C VAL A 628 -22.34 26.11 7.69
N ALA A 629 -22.50 26.81 8.83
CA ALA A 629 -22.51 26.16 10.13
C ALA A 629 -23.77 25.28 10.29
N GLY A 630 -23.61 24.10 10.89
CA GLY A 630 -24.70 23.19 11.22
C GLY A 630 -25.28 22.40 10.04
N ASP A 631 -24.72 22.55 8.84
CA ASP A 631 -25.02 21.72 7.67
C ASP A 631 -24.07 20.52 7.64
N VAL A 632 -24.61 19.35 7.98
CA VAL A 632 -23.84 18.14 8.29
C VAL A 632 -24.44 16.94 7.59
N TRP A 633 -23.57 16.11 7.03
CA TRP A 633 -23.91 14.90 6.30
C TRP A 633 -23.23 13.69 6.94
N ALA A 634 -23.93 12.56 6.94
CA ALA A 634 -23.42 11.30 7.46
C ALA A 634 -23.73 10.15 6.50
N THR A 635 -22.69 9.41 6.11
CA THR A 635 -22.83 8.15 5.40
C THR A 635 -22.91 6.98 6.38
N THR A 636 -23.72 5.98 6.05
CA THR A 636 -23.93 4.79 6.87
C THR A 636 -24.04 3.52 6.02
N ASP A 637 -24.14 2.38 6.68
CA ASP A 637 -24.54 1.09 6.11
C ASP A 637 -26.01 1.04 5.63
N ALA A 638 -26.78 2.12 5.84
CA ALA A 638 -28.18 2.25 5.43
C ALA A 638 -28.48 3.49 4.57
N GLY A 639 -27.44 4.20 4.09
CA GLY A 639 -27.58 5.29 3.12
C GLY A 639 -26.84 6.58 3.48
N LEU A 640 -27.35 7.70 2.97
CA LEU A 640 -26.82 9.05 3.22
C LEU A 640 -27.87 9.87 3.98
N PHE A 641 -27.44 10.61 4.99
CA PHE A 641 -28.30 11.42 5.84
C PHE A 641 -27.81 12.86 5.88
N HIS A 642 -28.74 13.83 5.81
CA HIS A 642 -28.47 15.27 5.82
C HIS A 642 -29.20 15.98 6.97
N SER A 643 -28.49 16.85 7.67
CA SER A 643 -29.00 17.76 8.70
C SER A 643 -28.61 19.20 8.33
N THR A 644 -29.53 20.15 8.51
CA THR A 644 -29.26 21.60 8.39
C THR A 644 -29.40 22.33 9.73
N ASN A 645 -29.44 21.60 10.84
CA ASN A 645 -29.69 22.14 12.18
C ASN A 645 -28.76 21.54 13.25
N PHE A 646 -27.46 21.53 12.95
CA PHE A 646 -26.39 21.09 13.86
C PHE A 646 -26.55 19.65 14.35
N GLY A 647 -27.13 18.77 13.52
CA GLY A 647 -27.31 17.36 13.80
C GLY A 647 -28.43 17.04 14.78
N SER A 648 -29.34 18.00 15.05
CA SER A 648 -30.50 17.75 15.93
C SER A 648 -31.56 16.88 15.26
N THR A 649 -31.72 16.97 13.94
CA THR A 649 -32.57 16.07 13.14
C THR A 649 -31.93 15.78 11.79
N PHE A 650 -32.15 14.58 11.23
CA PHE A 650 -31.65 14.20 9.91
C PHE A 650 -32.78 13.76 8.99
N THR A 651 -32.61 14.03 7.69
CA THR A 651 -33.41 13.46 6.61
C THR A 651 -32.56 12.47 5.84
N GLN A 652 -33.09 11.28 5.55
CA GLN A 652 -32.43 10.34 4.65
C GLN A 652 -32.52 10.85 3.21
N VAL A 653 -31.39 10.86 2.51
CA VAL A 653 -31.23 11.40 1.17
C VAL A 653 -31.46 10.27 0.18
N ALA A 654 -32.59 10.34 -0.53
CA ALA A 654 -33.06 9.39 -1.55
C ALA A 654 -33.03 7.91 -1.11
N SER A 655 -34.19 7.25 -1.09
CA SER A 655 -34.28 5.83 -0.69
C SER A 655 -33.50 4.86 -1.57
N SER A 656 -33.05 5.30 -2.76
CA SER A 656 -32.19 4.52 -3.66
C SER A 656 -30.73 4.42 -3.19
N VAL A 657 -30.29 5.31 -2.29
CA VAL A 657 -28.95 5.27 -1.69
C VAL A 657 -29.01 4.34 -0.47
N THR A 658 -28.59 3.09 -0.65
CA THR A 658 -28.72 2.05 0.39
C THR A 658 -27.51 1.94 1.29
N ALA A 659 -26.36 2.45 0.88
CA ALA A 659 -25.16 2.59 1.70
C ALA A 659 -24.27 3.72 1.19
N GLY A 660 -23.44 4.29 2.05
CA GLY A 660 -22.40 5.26 1.67
C GLY A 660 -21.11 5.00 2.45
N TYR A 661 -19.97 5.27 1.82
CA TYR A 661 -18.63 5.10 2.40
C TYR A 661 -17.95 6.46 2.53
N SER A 662 -16.77 6.65 1.92
CA SER A 662 -16.13 7.95 1.90
C SER A 662 -16.74 8.89 0.85
N PHE A 663 -16.89 10.16 1.22
CA PHE A 663 -17.36 11.22 0.32
C PHE A 663 -16.72 12.58 0.65
N ALA A 664 -16.83 13.52 -0.28
CA ALA A 664 -16.37 14.90 -0.14
C ALA A 664 -17.29 15.88 -0.86
N PHE A 665 -17.22 17.15 -0.43
CA PHE A 665 -17.83 18.27 -1.13
C PHE A 665 -16.82 18.92 -2.07
N GLY A 666 -17.21 19.13 -3.33
CA GLY A 666 -16.49 19.94 -4.30
C GLY A 666 -17.30 21.16 -4.73
N ALA A 667 -16.71 22.03 -5.53
CA ALA A 667 -17.38 23.24 -6.01
C ALA A 667 -18.69 22.89 -6.73
N GLY A 668 -19.72 23.73 -6.55
CA GLY A 668 -20.95 23.66 -7.34
C GLY A 668 -20.71 24.12 -8.78
N SER A 669 -21.60 23.77 -9.70
CA SER A 669 -21.54 24.20 -11.12
C SER A 669 -21.63 25.72 -11.30
N THR A 670 -22.15 26.41 -10.29
CA THR A 670 -22.09 27.87 -10.13
C THR A 670 -21.70 28.21 -8.70
N THR A 671 -21.26 29.45 -8.45
CA THR A 671 -20.88 29.93 -7.12
C THR A 671 -22.04 29.99 -6.12
N ALA A 672 -23.29 30.00 -6.60
CA ALA A 672 -24.50 29.99 -5.77
C ALA A 672 -25.10 28.59 -5.59
N ALA A 673 -24.62 27.60 -6.34
CA ALA A 673 -25.10 26.23 -6.22
C ALA A 673 -24.62 25.59 -4.91
N TYR A 674 -25.38 24.62 -4.43
CA TYR A 674 -24.94 23.76 -3.33
C TYR A 674 -23.65 23.00 -3.75
N PRO A 675 -22.73 22.70 -2.83
CA PRO A 675 -21.54 21.93 -3.16
C PRO A 675 -21.88 20.59 -3.80
N THR A 676 -21.13 20.23 -4.84
CA THR A 676 -21.27 18.93 -5.48
C THR A 676 -20.81 17.83 -4.51
N ILE A 677 -21.58 16.76 -4.40
CA ILE A 677 -21.23 15.58 -3.59
C ILE A 677 -20.51 14.59 -4.50
N TYR A 678 -19.30 14.17 -4.11
CA TYR A 678 -18.57 13.07 -4.72
C TYR A 678 -18.32 11.99 -3.67
N GLY A 679 -18.58 10.72 -3.97
CA GLY A 679 -18.33 9.67 -2.99
C GLY A 679 -18.65 8.28 -3.47
N PHE A 680 -18.21 7.30 -2.68
CA PHE A 680 -18.60 5.92 -2.89
C PHE A 680 -19.93 5.63 -2.21
N PHE A 681 -20.89 5.13 -2.99
CA PHE A 681 -22.23 4.80 -2.52
C PHE A 681 -22.68 3.48 -3.13
N THR A 682 -23.66 2.82 -2.50
CA THR A 682 -24.46 1.78 -3.13
C THR A 682 -25.77 2.39 -3.58
N ILE A 683 -25.97 2.48 -4.89
CA ILE A 683 -27.18 3.06 -5.49
C ILE A 683 -27.76 2.04 -6.46
N SER A 684 -29.04 1.70 -6.26
CA SER A 684 -29.73 0.68 -7.08
C SER A 684 -28.95 -0.64 -7.18
N GLY A 685 -28.35 -1.08 -6.07
CA GLY A 685 -27.57 -2.32 -5.97
C GLY A 685 -26.13 -2.25 -6.50
N THR A 686 -25.68 -1.12 -7.05
CA THR A 686 -24.31 -0.96 -7.54
C THR A 686 -23.48 -0.12 -6.57
N THR A 687 -22.38 -0.68 -6.06
CA THR A 687 -21.38 0.06 -5.28
C THR A 687 -20.31 0.62 -6.20
N ALA A 688 -20.23 1.94 -6.30
CA ALA A 688 -19.37 2.65 -7.25
C ALA A 688 -19.07 4.08 -6.78
N LEU A 689 -18.22 4.79 -7.52
CA LEU A 689 -18.00 6.22 -7.30
C LEU A 689 -19.09 7.02 -8.01
N PHE A 690 -19.80 7.85 -7.27
CA PHE A 690 -20.90 8.68 -7.77
C PHE A 690 -20.68 10.17 -7.50
N LYS A 691 -21.42 10.98 -8.25
CA LYS A 691 -21.51 12.43 -8.14
C LYS A 691 -22.98 12.87 -8.08
N SER A 692 -23.29 13.90 -7.29
CA SER A 692 -24.58 14.60 -7.30
C SER A 692 -24.38 16.13 -7.20
N GLU A 693 -25.11 16.88 -8.04
CA GLU A 693 -25.06 18.36 -8.10
C GLU A 693 -26.29 19.04 -7.49
N ASP A 694 -27.23 18.26 -6.95
CA ASP A 694 -28.54 18.73 -6.48
C ASP A 694 -28.87 18.15 -5.09
N SER A 695 -27.85 18.10 -4.24
CA SER A 695 -27.95 17.64 -2.86
C SER A 695 -28.51 16.21 -2.73
N GLY A 696 -28.09 15.33 -3.65
CA GLY A 696 -28.39 13.89 -3.60
C GLY A 696 -29.75 13.49 -4.17
N LEU A 697 -30.43 14.37 -4.92
CA LEU A 697 -31.68 14.05 -5.61
C LEU A 697 -31.44 13.21 -6.86
N ASN A 698 -30.45 13.59 -7.68
CA ASN A 698 -30.02 12.85 -8.85
C ASN A 698 -28.53 12.47 -8.72
N TRP A 699 -28.19 11.27 -9.20
CA TRP A 699 -26.86 10.69 -9.10
C TRP A 699 -26.33 10.27 -10.46
N ALA A 700 -25.06 10.57 -10.72
CA ALA A 700 -24.30 10.08 -11.86
C ALA A 700 -23.16 9.19 -11.39
N MET A 701 -23.04 7.99 -11.93
CA MET A 701 -21.85 7.16 -11.75
C MET A 701 -20.68 7.78 -12.53
N ILE A 702 -19.52 7.90 -11.89
CA ILE A 702 -18.32 8.52 -12.47
C ILE A 702 -17.08 7.61 -12.46
N SER A 703 -17.14 6.46 -11.78
CA SER A 703 -16.28 5.32 -12.11
C SER A 703 -16.74 4.65 -13.41
N ASP A 704 -15.84 3.92 -14.07
CA ASP A 704 -16.11 3.25 -15.34
C ASP A 704 -15.51 1.84 -15.37
N ALA A 705 -15.72 1.12 -16.48
CA ALA A 705 -15.26 -0.27 -16.64
C ALA A 705 -13.72 -0.42 -16.61
N THR A 706 -12.99 0.67 -16.80
CA THR A 706 -11.52 0.72 -16.73
C THR A 706 -10.98 1.32 -15.43
N HIS A 707 -11.84 1.92 -14.59
CA HIS A 707 -11.50 2.53 -13.30
C HIS A 707 -12.51 2.14 -12.22
N GLY A 708 -12.32 0.95 -11.63
CA GLY A 708 -13.18 0.39 -10.59
C GLY A 708 -12.77 0.74 -9.15
N PHE A 709 -11.53 1.20 -8.93
CA PHE A 709 -10.98 1.64 -7.64
C PHE A 709 -10.99 0.59 -6.51
N GLY A 710 -11.13 -0.71 -6.80
CA GLY A 710 -11.08 -1.75 -5.78
C GLY A 710 -12.14 -1.58 -4.67
N ALA A 711 -11.74 -1.74 -3.41
CA ALA A 711 -12.64 -1.75 -2.27
C ALA A 711 -13.15 -0.35 -1.89
N ALA A 712 -14.39 -0.01 -2.23
CA ALA A 712 -15.03 1.27 -1.90
C ALA A 712 -14.97 1.61 -0.40
N SER A 713 -15.04 0.60 0.48
CA SER A 713 -14.98 0.77 1.93
C SER A 713 -13.60 1.15 2.45
N ALA A 714 -12.53 0.91 1.67
CA ALA A 714 -11.16 1.27 2.01
C ALA A 714 -10.70 2.57 1.36
N ASN A 715 -11.49 3.12 0.44
CA ASN A 715 -11.14 4.32 -0.31
C ASN A 715 -11.49 5.60 0.46
N VAL A 716 -10.73 6.65 0.19
CA VAL A 716 -10.99 8.00 0.70
C VAL A 716 -11.22 8.99 -0.44
N VAL A 717 -12.16 9.90 -0.25
CA VAL A 717 -12.51 10.89 -1.28
C VAL A 717 -12.19 12.30 -0.78
N GLY A 718 -11.54 13.07 -1.65
CA GLY A 718 -11.33 14.51 -1.50
C GLY A 718 -11.86 15.25 -2.73
N ALA A 719 -12.27 16.50 -2.58
CA ALA A 719 -12.73 17.31 -3.71
C ALA A 719 -12.40 18.79 -3.48
N ASP A 720 -12.23 19.52 -4.59
CA ASP A 720 -11.81 20.91 -4.56
C ASP A 720 -13.04 21.84 -4.56
N MET A 721 -13.15 22.69 -3.54
CA MET A 721 -14.21 23.69 -3.42
C MET A 721 -14.01 24.92 -4.32
N ALA A 722 -12.84 25.07 -4.94
CA ALA A 722 -12.52 26.13 -5.88
C ALA A 722 -12.55 25.68 -7.35
N ILE A 723 -12.37 24.38 -7.64
CA ILE A 723 -12.32 23.85 -9.00
C ILE A 723 -13.47 22.88 -9.24
N TYR A 724 -14.48 23.35 -9.97
CA TYR A 724 -15.63 22.53 -10.37
C TYR A 724 -15.20 21.29 -11.18
N GLY A 725 -15.83 20.15 -10.88
CA GLY A 725 -15.62 18.90 -11.59
C GLY A 725 -14.35 18.13 -11.22
N LYS A 726 -13.54 18.63 -10.27
CA LYS A 726 -12.32 17.95 -9.82
C LYS A 726 -12.55 17.14 -8.53
N VAL A 727 -12.21 15.85 -8.58
CA VAL A 727 -12.30 14.91 -7.46
C VAL A 727 -10.99 14.14 -7.33
N TYR A 728 -10.64 13.78 -6.10
CA TYR A 728 -9.51 12.93 -5.75
C TYR A 728 -10.01 11.64 -5.09
N VAL A 729 -9.43 10.51 -5.47
CA VAL A 729 -9.76 9.18 -4.95
C VAL A 729 -8.49 8.54 -4.45
N GLY A 730 -8.35 8.44 -3.14
CA GLY A 730 -7.29 7.67 -2.49
C GLY A 730 -7.73 6.22 -2.38
N THR A 731 -6.86 5.32 -2.79
CA THR A 731 -7.14 3.88 -2.82
C THR A 731 -6.28 3.11 -1.83
N ASN A 732 -6.63 1.85 -1.59
CA ASN A 732 -5.77 0.92 -0.88
C ASN A 732 -4.94 0.09 -1.87
N GLY A 733 -3.80 0.63 -2.32
CA GLY A 733 -2.86 -0.09 -3.19
C GLY A 733 -2.69 0.44 -4.62
N ARG A 734 -3.43 1.48 -5.03
CA ARG A 734 -3.23 2.15 -6.34
C ARG A 734 -2.95 3.64 -6.22
N GLY A 735 -2.49 4.06 -5.03
CA GLY A 735 -2.23 5.45 -4.70
C GLY A 735 -3.45 6.35 -4.82
N ILE A 736 -3.22 7.56 -5.34
CA ILE A 736 -4.25 8.61 -5.43
C ILE A 736 -4.56 8.85 -6.89
N TYR A 737 -5.82 8.79 -7.29
CA TYR A 737 -6.29 9.30 -8.58
C TYR A 737 -6.86 10.70 -8.42
N TYR A 738 -6.77 11.50 -9.47
CA TYR A 738 -7.62 12.66 -9.66
C TYR A 738 -8.41 12.53 -10.96
N GLY A 739 -9.66 12.95 -10.92
CA GLY A 739 -10.62 12.88 -12.01
C GLY A 739 -11.14 14.25 -12.37
N ILE A 740 -11.32 14.49 -13.67
CA ILE A 740 -12.00 15.68 -14.20
C ILE A 740 -13.11 15.23 -15.15
N ALA A 741 -14.29 15.82 -15.01
CA ALA A 741 -15.43 15.55 -15.89
C ALA A 741 -15.06 15.82 -17.37
N SER A 742 -15.30 14.85 -18.24
CA SER A 742 -15.04 14.94 -19.69
C SER A 742 -16.31 14.76 -20.54
N GLY A 743 -17.38 14.20 -19.96
CA GLY A 743 -18.70 14.06 -20.58
C GLY A 743 -19.75 15.02 -20.02
N ALA A 744 -20.89 15.14 -20.72
CA ALA A 744 -22.06 15.88 -20.23
C ALA A 744 -22.70 15.20 -19.02
N LEU A 745 -23.26 16.00 -18.11
CA LEU A 745 -24.08 15.47 -17.01
C LEU A 745 -25.35 14.83 -17.58
N PRO A 746 -25.78 13.65 -17.09
CA PRO A 746 -27.05 13.06 -17.49
C PRO A 746 -28.25 13.99 -17.18
N PRO A 747 -29.33 13.92 -17.98
CA PRO A 747 -30.56 14.65 -17.69
C PRO A 747 -31.10 14.29 -16.30
N SER A 748 -31.57 15.29 -15.55
CA SER A 748 -32.24 15.08 -14.26
C SER A 748 -33.49 14.22 -14.45
N THR A 749 -33.62 13.15 -13.67
CA THR A 749 -34.76 12.23 -13.70
C THR A 749 -35.79 12.57 -12.62
N ALA A 750 -35.39 13.31 -11.58
CA ALA A 750 -36.26 13.85 -10.54
C ALA A 750 -36.17 15.38 -10.46
N THR A 751 -37.30 16.04 -10.23
CA THR A 751 -37.37 17.49 -9.91
C THR A 751 -37.83 17.66 -8.46
N ALA A 752 -37.20 18.56 -7.71
CA ALA A 752 -37.61 18.85 -6.35
C ALA A 752 -39.06 19.38 -6.32
N SER A 753 -39.96 18.70 -5.60
CA SER A 753 -41.31 19.22 -5.35
C SER A 753 -41.22 20.42 -4.41
N SER A 754 -41.49 21.62 -4.92
CA SER A 754 -41.62 22.82 -4.09
C SER A 754 -42.94 22.76 -3.32
N THR A 755 -42.94 22.26 -2.08
CA THR A 755 -44.10 22.37 -1.20
C THR A 755 -44.16 23.80 -0.67
N SER A 756 -44.96 24.67 -1.30
CA SER A 756 -45.24 26.01 -0.79
C SER A 756 -46.10 25.90 0.48
N THR A 757 -45.50 25.98 1.66
CA THR A 757 -46.25 26.15 2.91
C THR A 757 -46.84 27.56 2.96
N THR A 758 -48.14 27.68 2.71
CA THR A 758 -48.89 28.91 2.88
C THR A 758 -49.05 29.18 4.38
N SER A 759 -48.15 29.97 4.96
CA SER A 759 -48.33 30.48 6.33
C SER A 759 -49.47 31.50 6.34
N LYS A 760 -50.63 31.11 6.90
CA LYS A 760 -51.69 32.05 7.28
C LYS A 760 -51.18 32.95 8.39
N THR A 761 -50.83 34.18 8.07
CA THR A 761 -50.55 35.23 9.06
C THR A 761 -51.87 35.91 9.44
N THR A 762 -52.26 35.80 10.71
CA THR A 762 -53.31 36.63 11.33
C THR A 762 -52.75 38.02 11.60
N SER A 763 -53.14 39.01 10.80
CA SER A 763 -52.76 40.41 11.00
C SER A 763 -53.74 41.12 11.92
N SER A 764 -53.28 41.52 13.11
CA SER A 764 -53.92 42.57 13.90
C SER A 764 -53.49 43.94 13.34
N VAL A 765 -54.49 44.75 13.01
CA VAL A 765 -54.33 46.09 12.45
C VAL A 765 -53.88 47.05 13.54
N ARG A 766 -52.75 47.76 13.31
CA ARG A 766 -52.53 49.08 13.92
C ARG A 766 -51.92 50.02 12.89
N THR A 767 -52.71 51.03 12.55
CA THR A 767 -52.45 52.10 11.61
C THR A 767 -51.49 53.12 12.21
N SER A 768 -50.43 53.49 11.48
CA SER A 768 -49.89 54.85 11.50
C SER A 768 -49.06 55.10 10.24
N LEU A 769 -49.58 55.99 9.40
CA LEU A 769 -48.94 56.59 8.22
C LEU A 769 -47.79 57.52 8.65
N THR A 770 -46.69 57.53 7.90
CA THR A 770 -46.17 58.75 7.23
C THR A 770 -45.05 58.42 6.24
N ASN A 771 -45.09 59.16 5.13
CA ASN A 771 -44.30 59.08 3.90
C ASN A 771 -42.78 59.33 4.07
N SER A 772 -41.96 58.75 3.19
CA SER A 772 -41.28 59.50 2.12
C SER A 772 -40.33 58.62 1.29
N VAL A 773 -40.35 58.90 -0.01
CA VAL A 773 -39.56 58.29 -1.09
C VAL A 773 -38.23 59.05 -1.22
N THR A 774 -37.11 58.38 -1.48
CA THR A 774 -36.13 58.88 -2.47
C THR A 774 -35.19 57.79 -2.96
N SER A 775 -35.11 57.71 -4.28
CA SER A 775 -34.10 57.02 -5.06
C SER A 775 -32.81 57.85 -5.15
N SER A 776 -31.65 57.22 -5.10
CA SER A 776 -30.47 57.73 -5.82
C SER A 776 -29.49 56.61 -6.13
N LYS A 777 -29.26 56.40 -7.44
CA LYS A 777 -28.09 55.75 -8.01
C LYS A 777 -26.84 56.61 -7.72
N SER A 778 -25.70 56.00 -7.45
CA SER A 778 -24.41 56.50 -7.96
C SER A 778 -23.32 55.42 -7.95
N SER A 779 -22.36 55.68 -8.81
CA SER A 779 -21.39 54.85 -9.52
C SER A 779 -20.12 54.42 -8.77
N THR A 780 -19.61 53.26 -9.20
CA THR A 780 -18.22 52.86 -9.52
C THR A 780 -17.06 53.67 -8.94
N VAL A 781 -16.19 53.00 -8.17
CA VAL A 781 -14.74 53.27 -8.11
C VAL A 781 -13.99 51.94 -8.14
N ILE A 782 -13.24 51.71 -9.22
CA ILE A 782 -12.26 50.64 -9.36
C ILE A 782 -10.93 51.18 -8.84
N VAL A 783 -10.36 50.55 -7.82
CA VAL A 783 -8.98 50.80 -7.38
C VAL A 783 -8.14 49.60 -7.80
N THR A 784 -7.23 49.83 -8.73
CA THR A 784 -6.24 48.86 -9.20
C THR A 784 -4.93 49.18 -8.48
N THR A 785 -4.38 48.25 -7.69
CA THR A 785 -3.04 48.36 -7.12
C THR A 785 -2.16 47.20 -7.59
N SER A 786 -1.18 47.55 -8.43
CA SER A 786 -0.12 46.70 -8.93
C SER A 786 1.02 46.58 -7.92
N PHE A 787 1.39 45.36 -7.53
CA PHE A 787 2.62 45.10 -6.75
C PHE A 787 3.72 44.55 -7.66
N LYS A 788 4.83 45.30 -7.75
CA LYS A 788 6.12 44.84 -8.30
C LYS A 788 6.94 44.23 -7.15
N ALA A 789 7.39 43.00 -7.32
CA ALA A 789 8.35 42.35 -6.43
C ALA A 789 9.79 42.68 -6.87
N SER A 790 10.63 43.10 -5.91
CA SER A 790 12.06 43.31 -6.06
C SER A 790 12.80 42.24 -5.25
N THR A 791 13.69 41.52 -5.91
CA THR A 791 14.65 40.56 -5.36
C THR A 791 15.80 41.26 -4.62
N SER A 792 16.16 40.78 -3.43
CA SER A 792 17.46 41.07 -2.81
C SER A 792 18.10 39.78 -2.28
N THR A 793 19.20 39.40 -2.92
CA THR A 793 20.20 38.43 -2.46
C THR A 793 21.08 39.02 -1.36
N SER A 794 21.26 38.32 -0.25
CA SER A 794 22.31 38.58 0.74
C SER A 794 23.22 37.35 0.86
N LYS A 795 24.45 37.49 0.37
CA LYS A 795 25.60 36.62 0.65
C LYS A 795 26.22 37.04 1.98
N THR A 796 26.57 36.08 2.82
CA THR A 796 27.43 36.30 3.99
C THR A 796 28.61 35.33 3.95
N THR A 797 29.80 35.91 3.88
CA THR A 797 31.13 35.31 4.01
C THR A 797 31.68 35.56 5.41
N MET A 798 32.23 34.56 6.10
CA MET A 798 33.34 34.64 7.06
C MET A 798 33.96 33.23 7.16
N ALA A 799 35.17 32.99 6.67
CA ALA A 799 36.50 33.32 7.21
C ALA A 799 36.96 32.39 8.35
N SER A 800 38.10 31.76 8.08
CA SER A 800 38.76 30.66 8.78
C SER A 800 39.54 31.10 10.03
N SER A 801 39.71 30.19 10.98
CA SER A 801 40.86 30.20 11.91
C SER A 801 41.28 28.78 12.29
N THR A 802 42.50 28.43 11.90
CA THR A 802 43.28 27.26 12.31
C THR A 802 43.79 27.38 13.74
N SER A 803 43.76 26.29 14.51
CA SER A 803 44.76 26.01 15.53
C SER A 803 44.99 24.49 15.63
N LYS A 804 46.27 24.14 15.79
CA LYS A 804 46.86 22.79 15.72
C LYS A 804 47.47 22.52 17.08
N ALA A 805 47.20 21.38 17.71
CA ALA A 805 47.98 20.88 18.85
C ALA A 805 47.93 19.35 18.97
N THR A 806 49.06 18.76 18.57
CA THR A 806 49.77 17.52 18.97
C THR A 806 49.27 16.60 20.10
N THR A 807 49.12 15.31 19.73
CA THR A 807 49.65 14.03 20.30
C THR A 807 49.84 13.82 21.81
N ALA A 808 49.34 12.66 22.29
CA ALA A 808 50.11 11.70 23.11
C ALA A 808 49.49 10.29 23.08
N SER A 809 50.33 9.28 22.82
CA SER A 809 50.06 7.84 22.91
C SER A 809 50.22 7.31 24.34
N SER A 810 49.47 6.26 24.70
CA SER A 810 49.93 5.28 25.69
C SER A 810 49.31 3.88 25.45
N THR A 811 50.16 2.97 24.99
CA THR A 811 50.03 1.51 25.06
C THR A 811 50.02 1.00 26.51
N SER A 812 49.24 -0.05 26.82
CA SER A 812 49.80 -1.36 27.21
C SER A 812 48.77 -2.41 27.69
N LYS A 813 48.97 -3.63 27.16
CA LYS A 813 49.03 -4.95 27.84
C LYS A 813 47.75 -5.75 28.17
N THR A 814 47.68 -6.83 27.40
CA THR A 814 47.16 -8.18 27.59
C THR A 814 47.31 -8.78 29.00
N THR A 815 46.29 -9.51 29.46
CA THR A 815 46.42 -10.70 30.32
C THR A 815 45.39 -11.76 29.93
N THR A 816 45.89 -12.97 29.73
CA THR A 816 45.14 -14.21 29.45
C THR A 816 44.86 -14.91 30.77
N ALA A 817 43.65 -15.46 30.96
CA ALA A 817 43.40 -16.51 31.96
C ALA A 817 42.23 -17.42 31.52
N THR A 818 42.57 -18.68 31.28
CA THR A 818 41.68 -19.84 31.11
C THR A 818 41.10 -20.33 32.45
N SER A 819 39.81 -20.69 32.48
CA SER A 819 39.32 -21.89 33.21
C SER A 819 37.86 -22.24 32.85
N LYS A 820 37.56 -23.53 33.03
CA LYS A 820 36.43 -24.32 32.50
C LYS A 820 35.14 -24.23 33.35
N THR A 821 34.01 -24.26 32.63
CA THR A 821 32.70 -24.90 32.88
C THR A 821 32.15 -25.08 34.31
N SER A 822 30.95 -24.52 34.55
CA SER A 822 29.77 -25.28 35.00
C SER A 822 28.48 -24.50 34.70
N GLY A 823 27.44 -25.19 34.21
CA GLY A 823 26.21 -24.60 33.71
C GLY A 823 25.21 -24.23 34.82
N ALA A 824 24.62 -23.05 34.67
CA ALA A 824 23.33 -22.63 35.19
C ALA A 824 22.89 -21.44 34.32
N GLY A 825 21.64 -21.44 33.84
CA GLY A 825 21.15 -20.57 32.76
C GLY A 825 21.61 -19.11 32.87
N SER A 826 22.59 -18.72 32.06
CA SER A 826 23.01 -17.34 31.94
C SER A 826 22.13 -16.67 30.91
N THR A 827 21.43 -15.61 31.32
CA THR A 827 20.89 -14.59 30.43
C THR A 827 22.02 -14.15 29.50
N ALA A 828 22.01 -14.63 28.25
CA ALA A 828 23.12 -14.37 27.34
C ALA A 828 23.27 -12.86 27.17
N THR A 829 24.50 -12.37 27.27
CA THR A 829 24.85 -10.97 26.97
C THR A 829 25.08 -10.85 25.47
N ALA A 830 24.39 -9.91 24.83
CA ALA A 830 24.58 -9.58 23.42
C ALA A 830 26.01 -9.07 23.20
N LEU A 831 26.53 -9.21 21.99
CA LEU A 831 27.76 -8.51 21.60
C LEU A 831 27.51 -7.00 21.54
N PRO A 832 28.54 -6.15 21.64
CA PRO A 832 28.44 -4.75 21.20
C PRO A 832 27.80 -4.68 19.81
N TYR A 833 26.77 -3.83 19.64
CA TYR A 833 25.93 -3.75 18.42
C TYR A 833 25.13 -5.01 18.06
N GLY A 834 25.18 -6.06 18.88
CA GLY A 834 24.34 -7.25 18.70
C GLY A 834 22.89 -6.99 19.09
N GLN A 835 21.97 -7.81 18.54
CA GLN A 835 20.57 -7.79 18.93
C GLN A 835 20.44 -8.11 20.42
N CYS A 836 19.63 -7.32 21.13
CA CYS A 836 19.40 -7.41 22.57
C CYS A 836 17.92 -7.50 22.93
N ALA A 837 17.03 -7.32 21.97
CA ALA A 837 15.61 -7.63 22.08
C ALA A 837 15.00 -7.76 20.68
N GLY A 838 13.78 -8.26 20.65
CA GLY A 838 12.93 -8.38 19.47
C GLY A 838 11.51 -8.66 19.95
N ASP A 839 10.66 -9.14 19.06
CA ASP A 839 9.28 -9.44 19.40
C ASP A 839 9.18 -10.66 20.37
N SER A 840 7.97 -11.14 20.61
CA SER A 840 7.75 -12.31 21.47
C SER A 840 8.46 -13.59 21.00
N THR A 841 8.94 -13.64 19.75
CA THR A 841 9.65 -14.79 19.18
C THR A 841 11.15 -14.73 19.42
N TYR A 842 11.71 -13.58 19.83
CA TYR A 842 13.14 -13.43 20.06
C TYR A 842 13.62 -14.17 21.32
N THR A 843 14.38 -15.25 21.09
CA THR A 843 15.00 -16.09 22.13
C THR A 843 16.48 -15.77 22.35
N GLY A 844 17.03 -14.76 21.68
CA GLY A 844 18.45 -14.39 21.77
C GLY A 844 18.84 -13.64 23.05
N PRO A 845 20.10 -13.16 23.15
CA PRO A 845 20.60 -12.39 24.27
C PRO A 845 19.73 -11.18 24.63
N LYS A 846 19.44 -10.96 25.92
CA LYS A 846 18.56 -9.86 26.41
C LYS A 846 19.27 -8.80 27.24
N ILE A 847 20.58 -8.92 27.41
CA ILE A 847 21.41 -8.04 28.22
C ILE A 847 22.53 -7.47 27.36
N CYS A 848 22.79 -6.17 27.43
CA CYS A 848 23.93 -5.56 26.75
C CYS A 848 25.21 -5.60 27.61
N PRO A 849 26.41 -5.55 27.00
CA PRO A 849 27.66 -5.41 27.74
C PRO A 849 27.68 -4.15 28.63
N THR A 850 28.48 -4.15 29.69
CA THR A 850 28.65 -2.97 30.56
C THR A 850 29.07 -1.74 29.75
N GLY A 851 28.36 -0.61 29.92
CA GLY A 851 28.56 0.62 29.14
C GLY A 851 27.76 0.68 27.83
N TRP A 852 26.83 -0.26 27.63
CA TRP A 852 25.95 -0.34 26.46
C TRP A 852 24.50 -0.46 26.92
N THR A 853 23.58 0.17 26.19
CA THR A 853 22.14 0.14 26.44
C THR A 853 21.42 -0.52 25.29
N CYS A 854 20.50 -1.44 25.62
CA CYS A 854 19.63 -2.05 24.62
C CYS A 854 18.65 -0.99 24.11
N THR A 855 18.86 -0.55 22.87
CA THR A 855 18.10 0.53 22.24
C THR A 855 17.10 -0.09 21.28
N PHE A 856 15.83 0.20 21.51
CA PHE A 856 14.73 -0.23 20.65
C PHE A 856 14.90 0.37 19.25
N SER A 857 14.88 -0.47 18.22
CA SER A 857 14.84 -0.01 16.83
C SER A 857 13.42 -0.17 16.28
N ASN A 858 12.89 -1.39 16.31
CA ASN A 858 11.52 -1.70 15.96
C ASN A 858 11.01 -2.91 16.77
N THR A 859 9.76 -3.32 16.55
CA THR A 859 9.12 -4.41 17.30
C THR A 859 9.86 -5.74 17.19
N PHE A 860 10.60 -5.99 16.10
CA PHE A 860 11.32 -7.24 15.84
C PHE A 860 12.81 -7.17 16.23
N TYR A 861 13.35 -5.97 16.39
CA TYR A 861 14.78 -5.76 16.56
C TYR A 861 15.11 -4.60 17.50
N SER A 862 16.00 -4.86 18.46
CA SER A 862 16.63 -3.86 19.32
C SER A 862 18.11 -4.23 19.44
N GLN A 863 19.00 -3.25 19.53
CA GLN A 863 20.45 -3.51 19.53
C GLN A 863 21.17 -2.83 20.70
N CYS A 864 22.29 -3.40 21.10
CA CYS A 864 23.17 -2.74 22.06
C CYS A 864 23.88 -1.56 21.41
N LEU A 865 23.62 -0.35 21.91
CA LEU A 865 24.36 0.86 21.56
C LEU A 865 25.21 1.33 22.73
N GLN A 866 26.37 1.92 22.44
CA GLN A 866 27.24 2.46 23.47
C GLN A 866 26.51 3.62 24.19
N SER A 867 26.46 3.54 25.52
CA SER A 867 25.80 4.51 26.40
C SER A 867 26.53 5.84 26.50
#